data_AF-A0ABD0AHL3-F1
#
_entry.id   AF-A0ABD0AHL3-F1
#
_cell.length_a   1.000
_cell.length_b   1.000
_cell.length_c   1.000
_cell.angle_alpha   90.00
_cell.angle_beta   90.00
_cell.angle_gamma   90.00
#
_symmetry.space_group_name_H-M   'P 1'
#
loop_
_entity.id
_entity.type
_entity.pdbx_description
1 polymer ?
#
loop_
_entity_poly.entity_id
_entity_poly.type
_entity_poly.pdbx_seq_one_letter_code
_entity_poly.pdbx_strand_id
1 'polypeptide(L)'
;MKKEEKKRGLFGKDYLMLSAMTIGLLAGAGKAQTVKADTVEKATTEVKAATTATTTTANTTAAPTNTTVATTTADTTTATNNNTAAGTNNTNTANNGTANTVTGNTNQATTGTTTGTPDPTNPGSTGTTTGTPDPTNPGSTGTNTGTKTDTKSTGNTTDNPGSASDNTQTHPGSSTGNTSSDETSELGKQNVSEDVSNENIGEGSVINSYLTTQAAKDNYAKLNNTGKKIVAAALREGSTLDLDKLTDTQITALTKMVLNKTEDNQYTLKDYDSITKKIVERDSSSQIPLFKGEKIVNMPGLDKVKDAETGEEATMDIWDSWPVQDPETGYVQNWNGYQLAVAMMGIPHKSDSHLYLLYNKYGDNNFANWKVAGSIFGYNNDPKTGQWSGSAMLNADGSIQLFYANVLAQESNNQRVATITVNIGENADGVYIKSTENDHILFIGDGTVYQNYEQWKNSENRGANNPQMRDGHVFKDSDGTYYLAFETATGDLGDDPEGADNLYDWSRYGGNAAYNVSELFKLLNSTDMNTRAAVSNSAIGLLKLDMSDPKNPKVATDENGKQVLYKPLVKTVLSGDEIERPDLIKLNGKYYLFVDGRVNHASDTDFAVQTNIAVGDNVTMLGFVSDKVDGDYIPLNGDGLVLGASVPSTWRTATYSYYVVKINPANLKSDKITVNGVTYDKDYFVNHVVLINSYMGNRGEIAGKGLNSTLGPSFLVLVDGDKTTVLANSVTDQGVWDWNENSPKPELAAASLKEAKRSTDSYSFQVNKDGYWYLYNDSTDDGSIKMQTGFQYLAGQNKTVYYDPATGHMLYGFQKINGKTYYFVPDSGARFSGQIKLSGYWYLFSDKDGVMQTGFQYLAGQKKTVYYDPATGHMLYGLQKINGKTYYFAPGSGARVVGQIKINGKWYMFDKKTGVMQTGFHYIASQKKTVYYSPKTGQMLYGLQKVNGKWYMFDKRSGAKISYQTVGTYIRLKHNAALYSAKGKKTEAKSYKKGLYTKSVGIRIIKGKVYYKLSNGKYIKAGNITVGKKRTLKKNAYIYVKKGKKVKALKGVQKKGSTKYTYGSVVIFQGKKFYAVASGKYIKSANF
;
A
#
# COMPACT_ATOMS: atom_id res chain seq x y z
N MET A 1 -13.84 -53.76 35.93
CA MET A 1 -15.31 -53.99 35.90
C MET A 1 -15.91 -52.86 35.06
N LYS A 2 -16.81 -53.05 34.08
CA LYS A 2 -18.11 -53.76 34.07
C LYS A 2 -19.17 -53.12 35.01
N LYS A 3 -19.71 -51.98 34.58
CA LYS A 3 -21.13 -51.51 34.58
C LYS A 3 -21.13 -49.98 34.41
N GLU A 4 -21.93 -49.37 33.53
CA GLU A 4 -23.41 -49.30 33.51
C GLU A 4 -24.00 -48.61 34.76
N GLU A 5 -24.97 -47.69 34.66
CA GLU A 5 -25.44 -46.86 33.54
C GLU A 5 -26.53 -45.90 34.06
N LYS A 6 -27.00 -44.97 33.21
CA LYS A 6 -28.31 -44.27 33.30
C LYS A 6 -28.46 -43.27 34.47
N LYS A 7 -29.09 -42.10 34.31
CA LYS A 7 -29.88 -41.55 33.19
C LYS A 7 -29.85 -40.01 33.17
N ARG A 8 -29.65 -39.43 31.97
CA ARG A 8 -30.26 -38.21 31.37
C ARG A 8 -30.65 -37.04 32.32
N GLY A 9 -30.18 -35.80 32.17
CA GLY A 9 -29.35 -35.17 31.12
C GLY A 9 -30.14 -34.28 30.15
N LEU A 10 -29.55 -33.15 29.69
CA LEU A 10 -30.07 -32.23 28.67
C LEU A 10 -28.92 -31.56 27.87
N PHE A 11 -29.23 -30.93 26.74
CA PHE A 11 -28.36 -30.44 25.65
C PHE A 11 -27.08 -29.64 26.03
N GLY A 12 -26.03 -29.58 25.20
CA GLY A 12 -25.81 -30.26 23.91
C GLY A 12 -24.53 -29.78 23.18
N LYS A 13 -23.91 -30.66 22.38
CA LYS A 13 -22.79 -30.35 21.46
C LYS A 13 -23.00 -31.07 20.13
N ASP A 14 -22.98 -30.31 19.04
CA ASP A 14 -22.74 -30.79 17.67
C ASP A 14 -21.41 -30.17 17.20
N TYR A 15 -20.61 -30.72 16.26
CA TYR A 15 -20.81 -31.81 15.31
C TYR A 15 -19.57 -32.72 15.25
N LEU A 16 -19.73 -34.05 15.28
CA LEU A 16 -18.90 -34.99 14.50
C LEU A 16 -19.52 -36.40 14.44
N MET A 17 -19.21 -37.16 13.38
CA MET A 17 -19.62 -38.56 13.13
C MET A 17 -21.14 -38.79 12.89
N LEU A 18 -21.62 -39.84 12.21
CA LEU A 18 -20.98 -40.96 11.48
C LEU A 18 -21.88 -41.45 10.33
N SER A 19 -21.31 -42.08 9.30
CA SER A 19 -21.70 -43.44 8.83
C SER A 19 -20.84 -43.88 7.65
N ALA A 20 -20.76 -45.20 7.42
CA ALA A 20 -19.95 -45.81 6.36
C ALA A 20 -20.65 -47.04 5.75
N MET A 21 -20.09 -47.53 4.64
CA MET A 21 -20.42 -48.77 3.92
C MET A 21 -21.77 -48.87 3.20
N THR A 22 -21.70 -48.86 1.87
CA THR A 22 -22.32 -49.92 1.05
C THR A 22 -21.40 -50.24 -0.13
N ILE A 23 -21.30 -51.51 -0.54
CA ILE A 23 -20.39 -51.99 -1.59
C ILE A 23 -21.19 -52.22 -2.89
N GLY A 24 -20.68 -51.77 -4.06
CA GLY A 24 -21.34 -52.06 -5.34
C GLY A 24 -20.68 -51.50 -6.61
N LEU A 25 -19.85 -52.32 -7.26
CA LEU A 25 -19.42 -52.28 -8.68
C LEU A 25 -19.22 -50.92 -9.39
N LEU A 26 -17.96 -50.62 -9.75
CA LEU A 26 -17.54 -50.57 -11.16
C LEU A 26 -16.00 -50.53 -11.31
N ALA A 27 -15.40 -51.61 -11.80
CA ALA A 27 -13.98 -51.68 -12.16
C ALA A 27 -13.80 -51.38 -13.66
N GLY A 28 -12.77 -50.60 -14.04
CA GLY A 28 -12.70 -50.03 -15.40
C GLY A 28 -11.35 -49.52 -15.92
N ALA A 29 -10.23 -50.03 -15.42
CA ALA A 29 -8.86 -49.97 -15.99
C ALA A 29 -8.38 -48.68 -16.74
N GLY A 30 -7.43 -47.96 -16.15
CA GLY A 30 -6.69 -46.88 -16.84
C GLY A 30 -5.35 -46.56 -16.15
N LYS A 31 -4.24 -47.07 -16.69
CA LYS A 31 -2.89 -46.94 -16.12
C LYS A 31 -2.51 -45.50 -15.76
N ALA A 32 -2.15 -45.24 -14.51
CA ALA A 32 -1.26 -44.13 -14.18
C ALA A 32 0.16 -44.47 -14.64
N GLN A 33 0.87 -43.49 -15.21
CA GLN A 33 2.27 -43.64 -15.64
C GLN A 33 3.10 -42.54 -14.97
N THR A 34 3.99 -42.94 -14.07
CA THR A 34 4.98 -42.05 -13.46
C THR A 34 5.92 -41.52 -14.54
N VAL A 35 6.14 -40.22 -14.56
CA VAL A 35 7.19 -39.56 -15.33
C VAL A 35 8.08 -38.84 -14.32
N LYS A 36 9.38 -39.10 -14.36
CA LYS A 36 10.37 -38.42 -13.52
C LYS A 36 10.56 -36.98 -14.00
N ALA A 37 10.95 -36.10 -13.08
CA ALA A 37 11.69 -34.92 -13.45
C ALA A 37 13.15 -35.34 -13.69
N ASP A 38 13.57 -35.40 -14.95
CA ASP A 38 14.96 -35.58 -15.33
C ASP A 38 15.60 -34.24 -15.72
N THR A 39 16.89 -34.15 -15.44
CA THR A 39 17.81 -33.01 -15.58
C THR A 39 17.75 -32.27 -16.91
N VAL A 40 17.97 -30.95 -16.89
CA VAL A 40 18.48 -30.17 -18.02
C VAL A 40 19.74 -29.43 -17.55
N GLU A 41 20.76 -29.35 -18.40
CA GLU A 41 22.13 -29.02 -18.03
C GLU A 41 22.42 -27.53 -17.89
N LYS A 42 23.55 -27.21 -17.24
CA LYS A 42 24.17 -25.88 -17.27
C LYS A 42 24.55 -25.51 -18.71
N ALA A 43 24.05 -24.38 -19.20
CA ALA A 43 24.72 -23.61 -20.24
C ALA A 43 25.41 -22.42 -19.58
N THR A 44 26.74 -22.40 -19.57
CA THR A 44 27.53 -21.26 -19.06
C THR A 44 27.62 -20.17 -20.10
N THR A 45 27.25 -18.94 -19.74
CA THR A 45 27.58 -17.74 -20.51
C THR A 45 27.86 -16.62 -19.51
N GLU A 46 28.95 -15.89 -19.71
CA GLU A 46 29.40 -14.85 -18.79
C GLU A 46 28.46 -13.64 -18.83
N VAL A 47 28.11 -13.12 -17.66
CA VAL A 47 27.42 -11.83 -17.52
C VAL A 47 28.29 -10.93 -16.65
N LYS A 48 28.90 -9.91 -17.25
CA LYS A 48 29.50 -8.80 -16.50
C LYS A 48 28.37 -7.99 -15.88
N ALA A 49 28.55 -7.60 -14.61
CA ALA A 49 27.60 -6.71 -13.94
C ALA A 49 27.50 -5.36 -14.66
N ALA A 50 26.27 -4.88 -14.84
CA ALA A 50 25.97 -3.55 -15.34
C ALA A 50 24.84 -2.97 -14.48
N THR A 51 25.20 -2.03 -13.60
CA THR A 51 24.29 -1.39 -12.64
C THR A 51 23.18 -0.66 -13.40
N THR A 52 21.92 -0.96 -13.08
CA THR A 52 20.76 -0.31 -13.71
C THR A 52 20.05 0.58 -12.69
N ALA A 53 20.31 1.88 -12.75
CA ALA A 53 19.58 2.88 -11.96
C ALA A 53 18.13 3.00 -12.46
N THR A 54 17.18 3.19 -11.54
CA THR A 54 15.75 3.33 -11.87
C THR A 54 15.33 4.79 -11.77
N THR A 55 15.46 5.54 -12.88
CA THR A 55 15.02 6.94 -12.96
C THR A 55 13.54 7.05 -13.35
N THR A 56 12.75 7.63 -12.46
CA THR A 56 11.34 7.97 -12.70
C THR A 56 11.20 8.98 -13.84
N THR A 57 10.45 8.63 -14.89
CA THR A 57 10.30 9.49 -16.09
C THR A 57 9.02 10.31 -16.04
N ALA A 58 9.16 11.64 -15.95
CA ALA A 58 8.05 12.57 -16.17
C ALA A 58 7.57 12.54 -17.64
N ASN A 59 6.29 12.83 -17.88
CA ASN A 59 5.64 12.56 -19.17
C ASN A 59 4.94 13.81 -19.74
N THR A 60 5.69 14.63 -20.50
CA THR A 60 5.17 15.80 -21.22
C THR A 60 5.46 15.68 -22.71
N THR A 61 4.41 15.71 -23.54
CA THR A 61 4.52 15.50 -24.99
C THR A 61 4.91 16.77 -25.76
N ALA A 62 6.03 16.74 -26.47
CA ALA A 62 6.33 17.65 -27.58
C ALA A 62 6.98 16.86 -28.74
N ALA A 63 6.71 17.29 -29.98
CA ALA A 63 7.13 16.63 -31.22
C ALA A 63 7.71 17.70 -32.19
N PRO A 64 8.48 17.36 -33.23
CA PRO A 64 9.90 17.72 -33.21
C PRO A 64 10.39 18.50 -34.45
N THR A 65 11.58 19.11 -34.37
CA THR A 65 12.68 18.96 -35.37
C THR A 65 13.97 19.70 -34.98
N ASN A 66 15.11 19.09 -35.34
CA ASN A 66 16.42 19.60 -35.81
C ASN A 66 16.56 21.12 -36.12
N THR A 67 17.75 21.78 -36.08
CA THR A 67 19.13 21.27 -36.27
C THR A 67 20.23 22.24 -35.76
N THR A 68 21.40 21.69 -35.35
CA THR A 68 22.79 22.25 -35.36
C THR A 68 23.15 23.70 -34.91
N VAL A 69 23.94 23.76 -33.82
CA VAL A 69 25.32 24.32 -33.74
C VAL A 69 25.57 25.84 -33.93
N ALA A 70 25.62 26.52 -32.77
CA ALA A 70 26.76 27.29 -32.21
C ALA A 70 27.13 28.75 -32.59
N THR A 71 27.66 29.40 -31.54
CA THR A 71 28.72 30.45 -31.44
C THR A 71 28.41 31.96 -31.51
N THR A 72 29.13 32.67 -30.62
CA THR A 72 29.61 34.07 -30.65
C THR A 72 28.66 35.28 -30.44
N THR A 73 28.69 35.77 -29.19
CA THR A 73 28.97 37.17 -28.75
C THR A 73 28.05 38.36 -29.07
N ALA A 74 28.03 39.29 -28.09
CA ALA A 74 27.81 40.74 -28.19
C ALA A 74 26.38 41.29 -28.41
N ASP A 75 25.69 41.54 -27.27
CA ASP A 75 25.45 42.89 -26.70
C ASP A 75 24.74 44.01 -27.51
N THR A 76 24.14 44.94 -26.76
CA THR A 76 23.64 46.29 -27.10
C THR A 76 22.34 46.49 -27.93
N THR A 77 21.43 47.21 -27.27
CA THR A 77 20.57 48.32 -27.75
C THR A 77 19.30 48.11 -28.60
N THR A 78 18.16 48.26 -27.90
CA THR A 78 17.16 49.36 -28.08
C THR A 78 16.35 49.50 -29.38
N ALA A 79 15.07 49.08 -29.30
CA ALA A 79 13.88 49.69 -29.95
C ALA A 79 13.80 49.66 -31.50
N THR A 80 12.67 49.96 -32.20
CA THR A 80 11.35 50.52 -31.80
C THR A 80 10.26 50.08 -32.82
N ASN A 81 8.99 50.43 -32.52
CA ASN A 81 7.91 50.79 -33.47
C ASN A 81 7.14 49.69 -34.27
N ASN A 82 5.85 49.61 -33.91
CA ASN A 82 4.68 49.81 -34.78
C ASN A 82 4.49 48.99 -36.07
N ASN A 83 3.38 48.24 -36.12
CA ASN A 83 2.25 48.77 -36.88
C ASN A 83 0.85 48.29 -36.43
N THR A 84 0.02 49.26 -36.08
CA THR A 84 -1.37 49.50 -36.52
C THR A 84 -1.82 48.82 -37.84
N ALA A 85 -3.10 48.52 -38.10
CA ALA A 85 -4.36 48.77 -37.37
C ALA A 85 -5.53 47.89 -37.91
N ALA A 86 -6.66 47.92 -37.20
CA ALA A 86 -8.07 47.77 -37.66
C ALA A 86 -8.52 46.50 -38.45
N GLY A 87 -9.73 45.96 -38.24
CA GLY A 87 -10.77 46.34 -37.27
C GLY A 87 -12.10 45.58 -37.45
N THR A 88 -13.06 45.86 -36.55
CA THR A 88 -14.55 45.91 -36.71
C THR A 88 -15.20 45.41 -38.03
N ASN A 89 -16.39 44.76 -38.05
CA ASN A 89 -17.54 44.83 -37.12
C ASN A 89 -18.61 43.72 -37.34
N ASN A 90 -19.48 43.48 -36.35
CA ASN A 90 -20.87 42.93 -36.40
C ASN A 90 -21.18 41.59 -37.15
N THR A 91 -21.97 40.64 -36.62
CA THR A 91 -23.44 40.80 -36.42
C THR A 91 -24.12 39.68 -35.58
N ASN A 92 -24.92 40.11 -34.60
CA ASN A 92 -26.25 39.63 -34.14
C ASN A 92 -26.88 38.24 -34.44
N THR A 93 -27.31 37.60 -33.33
CA THR A 93 -28.63 36.94 -33.04
C THR A 93 -29.09 35.56 -33.57
N ALA A 94 -29.67 34.81 -32.60
CA ALA A 94 -30.76 33.80 -32.68
C ALA A 94 -30.43 32.40 -33.29
N ASN A 95 -31.04 31.29 -32.83
CA ASN A 95 -32.40 31.12 -32.31
C ASN A 95 -32.60 29.89 -31.36
N ASN A 96 -33.85 29.70 -30.88
CA ASN A 96 -34.38 28.62 -30.01
C ASN A 96 -33.95 27.16 -30.31
N GLY A 97 -34.04 26.19 -29.39
CA GLY A 97 -34.50 26.22 -27.98
C GLY A 97 -35.25 24.93 -27.53
N THR A 98 -35.71 24.90 -26.26
CA THR A 98 -36.65 23.90 -25.64
C THR A 98 -36.19 22.42 -25.47
N ALA A 99 -36.57 21.66 -24.41
CA ALA A 99 -37.42 21.96 -23.24
C ALA A 99 -37.14 21.05 -22.01
N ASN A 100 -37.37 21.60 -20.81
CA ASN A 100 -38.09 21.06 -19.62
C ASN A 100 -37.69 19.69 -18.99
N THR A 101 -37.79 19.44 -17.67
CA THR A 101 -38.16 20.20 -16.42
C THR A 101 -37.65 19.34 -15.24
N VAL A 102 -37.18 19.80 -14.07
CA VAL A 102 -37.38 21.01 -13.22
C VAL A 102 -38.76 21.12 -12.54
N THR A 103 -38.78 20.90 -11.22
CA THR A 103 -39.65 21.54 -10.19
C THR A 103 -39.25 20.95 -8.82
N GLY A 104 -39.17 21.68 -7.70
CA GLY A 104 -39.21 23.12 -7.43
C GLY A 104 -38.68 23.36 -5.99
N ASN A 105 -37.92 24.44 -5.69
CA ASN A 105 -38.39 25.81 -5.40
C ASN A 105 -39.18 25.93 -4.07
N THR A 106 -38.94 26.87 -3.15
CA THR A 106 -37.91 27.95 -3.04
C THR A 106 -37.95 28.60 -1.63
N ASN A 107 -37.04 29.56 -1.39
CA ASN A 107 -37.20 30.70 -0.44
C ASN A 107 -37.11 30.42 1.08
N GLN A 108 -36.69 31.37 1.93
CA GLN A 108 -35.90 32.62 1.73
C GLN A 108 -35.39 33.08 3.12
N ALA A 109 -34.27 33.81 3.18
CA ALA A 109 -33.67 34.26 4.44
C ALA A 109 -34.40 35.45 5.08
N THR A 110 -34.32 35.57 6.41
CA THR A 110 -34.50 36.85 7.12
C THR A 110 -33.75 36.82 8.47
N THR A 111 -33.33 37.99 8.96
CA THR A 111 -32.55 38.18 10.18
C THR A 111 -33.45 38.46 11.40
N GLY A 112 -32.95 38.18 12.61
CA GLY A 112 -33.61 38.56 13.86
C GLY A 112 -32.77 38.22 15.09
N THR A 113 -32.51 39.22 15.95
CA THR A 113 -31.74 39.08 17.20
C THR A 113 -32.60 39.56 18.36
N THR A 114 -32.78 38.77 19.42
CA THR A 114 -32.85 39.23 20.83
C THR A 114 -33.01 38.08 21.84
N THR A 115 -32.76 38.41 23.11
CA THR A 115 -32.70 37.58 24.32
C THR A 115 -34.06 37.09 24.86
N GLY A 116 -34.07 36.00 25.63
CA GLY A 116 -35.19 35.68 26.54
C GLY A 116 -35.30 34.24 27.07
N THR A 117 -34.86 33.99 28.31
CA THR A 117 -35.41 32.97 29.24
C THR A 117 -36.59 33.58 30.02
N PRO A 118 -37.49 32.83 30.72
CA PRO A 118 -37.27 31.50 31.33
C PRO A 118 -38.40 30.45 31.16
N ASP A 119 -38.17 29.29 31.78
CA ASP A 119 -39.10 28.18 32.10
C ASP A 119 -40.30 28.66 32.97
N PRO A 120 -41.52 28.07 32.88
CA PRO A 120 -41.81 26.89 33.69
C PRO A 120 -42.76 25.80 33.10
N THR A 121 -42.62 24.60 33.67
CA THR A 121 -43.63 23.52 33.90
C THR A 121 -43.56 22.21 33.09
N ASN A 122 -43.50 21.11 33.86
CA ASN A 122 -43.62 19.69 33.52
C ASN A 122 -44.94 19.16 34.14
N PRO A 123 -45.56 18.05 33.68
CA PRO A 123 -45.45 16.83 34.52
C PRO A 123 -45.56 15.45 33.82
N GLY A 124 -44.44 14.70 33.80
CA GLY A 124 -44.37 13.22 33.87
C GLY A 124 -44.78 12.41 32.63
N SER A 125 -44.54 11.09 32.53
CA SER A 125 -43.74 10.10 33.29
C SER A 125 -43.54 8.88 32.33
N THR A 126 -42.55 7.98 32.36
CA THR A 126 -42.06 7.09 33.45
C THR A 126 -40.76 6.35 33.06
N GLY A 127 -39.81 6.14 33.99
CA GLY A 127 -38.83 5.03 34.01
C GLY A 127 -37.62 5.07 33.03
N THR A 128 -36.45 4.48 33.32
CA THR A 128 -35.96 3.79 34.54
C THR A 128 -34.42 3.84 34.67
N THR A 129 -33.95 4.39 35.80
CA THR A 129 -32.78 4.00 36.62
C THR A 129 -31.58 3.22 36.03
N THR A 130 -30.39 3.81 36.16
CA THR A 130 -29.22 3.23 36.86
C THR A 130 -28.54 4.34 37.67
N GLY A 131 -27.88 4.02 38.80
CA GLY A 131 -27.31 5.03 39.70
C GLY A 131 -25.90 4.69 40.21
N THR A 132 -25.17 5.72 40.62
CA THR A 132 -23.83 5.66 41.24
C THR A 132 -23.87 5.25 42.71
N PRO A 133 -22.82 4.58 43.22
CA PRO A 133 -22.52 4.50 44.64
C PRO A 133 -21.16 5.14 44.99
N ASP A 134 -21.20 6.15 45.85
CA ASP A 134 -20.16 6.37 46.88
C ASP A 134 -20.51 5.47 48.07
N PRO A 135 -19.53 4.83 48.75
CA PRO A 135 -19.47 5.08 50.19
C PRO A 135 -18.06 5.08 50.82
N THR A 136 -17.96 5.79 51.93
CA THR A 136 -16.85 5.75 52.90
C THR A 136 -16.96 4.58 53.91
N ASN A 137 -15.84 4.28 54.59
CA ASN A 137 -15.67 3.28 55.66
C ASN A 137 -16.64 3.51 56.88
N PRO A 138 -16.86 2.56 57.83
CA PRO A 138 -15.94 1.49 58.29
C PRO A 138 -16.53 0.09 58.63
N GLY A 139 -15.66 -0.90 58.88
CA GLY A 139 -16.02 -2.17 59.56
C GLY A 139 -14.84 -3.13 59.79
N SER A 140 -14.77 -3.82 60.95
CA SER A 140 -13.62 -4.67 61.33
C SER A 140 -13.97 -6.06 61.88
N THR A 141 -13.31 -7.10 61.35
CA THR A 141 -12.99 -8.43 61.95
C THR A 141 -11.81 -8.98 61.14
N GLY A 142 -10.71 -9.54 61.69
CA GLY A 142 -10.64 -10.79 62.47
C GLY A 142 -10.62 -12.01 61.53
N THR A 143 -9.66 -12.96 61.54
CA THR A 143 -8.54 -13.26 62.46
C THR A 143 -7.52 -14.23 61.80
N ASN A 144 -6.24 -14.21 62.24
CA ASN A 144 -5.22 -15.30 62.36
C ASN A 144 -5.09 -16.37 61.22
N THR A 145 -3.89 -16.81 60.80
CA THR A 145 -2.67 -17.22 61.56
C THR A 145 -1.39 -16.92 60.76
N GLY A 146 -0.27 -16.47 61.35
CA GLY A 146 0.79 -17.32 61.92
C GLY A 146 1.94 -17.55 60.92
N THR A 147 3.24 -17.50 61.23
CA THR A 147 3.96 -17.58 62.54
C THR A 147 5.19 -16.66 62.60
N LYS A 148 5.60 -16.27 63.81
CA LYS A 148 6.90 -15.62 64.12
C LYS A 148 8.06 -16.62 64.21
N THR A 149 9.28 -16.12 64.05
CA THR A 149 10.44 -16.44 64.91
C THR A 149 11.24 -15.15 65.19
N ASP A 150 11.72 -14.97 66.43
CA ASP A 150 12.38 -13.74 66.90
C ASP A 150 13.93 -13.84 66.83
N THR A 151 14.66 -12.71 66.82
CA THR A 151 15.66 -12.36 67.87
C THR A 151 16.26 -10.94 67.76
N LYS A 152 16.33 -10.24 68.92
CA LYS A 152 17.37 -9.32 69.48
C LYS A 152 18.26 -8.48 68.51
N SER A 153 18.37 -7.14 68.63
CA SER A 153 19.00 -6.31 69.71
C SER A 153 20.54 -6.46 69.76
N THR A 154 21.41 -5.44 69.91
CA THR A 154 21.36 -3.99 70.29
C THR A 154 21.99 -3.08 69.22
N GLY A 155 22.01 -1.73 69.26
CA GLY A 155 21.40 -0.75 70.19
C GLY A 155 22.40 0.24 70.85
N ASN A 156 22.57 1.46 70.30
CA ASN A 156 23.13 2.73 70.86
C ASN A 156 22.86 3.86 69.80
N THR A 157 22.74 5.20 69.97
CA THR A 157 22.80 6.24 71.04
C THR A 157 24.07 7.10 71.22
N THR A 158 24.12 8.30 70.57
CA THR A 158 24.78 9.55 71.04
C THR A 158 24.15 10.82 70.40
N ASP A 159 23.34 11.52 71.19
CA ASP A 159 23.11 12.98 71.33
C ASP A 159 23.29 14.00 70.16
N ASN A 160 22.16 14.61 69.74
CA ASN A 160 21.69 16.02 69.94
C ASN A 160 22.69 17.22 69.99
N PRO A 161 22.25 18.50 69.80
CA PRO A 161 20.92 19.05 69.44
C PRO A 161 20.93 20.06 68.25
N GLY A 162 19.81 20.60 67.73
CA GLY A 162 18.37 20.32 67.94
C GLY A 162 17.45 21.54 67.64
N SER A 163 16.18 21.29 67.29
CA SER A 163 14.97 22.19 67.31
C SER A 163 14.99 23.53 66.53
N ALA A 164 13.89 24.04 65.93
CA ALA A 164 12.49 23.61 65.78
C ALA A 164 11.91 24.28 64.50
N SER A 165 10.66 24.13 64.02
CA SER A 165 9.45 23.42 64.49
C SER A 165 8.52 23.11 63.30
N ASP A 166 7.61 22.14 63.43
CA ASP A 166 6.67 21.71 62.40
C ASP A 166 5.72 22.80 61.85
N ASN A 167 5.27 22.59 60.60
CA ASN A 167 3.84 22.41 60.39
C ASN A 167 3.61 21.38 59.27
N THR A 168 2.71 20.41 59.48
CA THR A 168 2.61 19.20 58.64
C THR A 168 1.36 19.21 57.76
N GLN A 169 1.52 18.83 56.48
CA GLN A 169 0.43 18.26 55.69
C GLN A 169 0.98 17.18 54.75
N THR A 170 0.35 16.01 54.76
CA THR A 170 0.93 14.77 54.24
C THR A 170 0.39 14.41 52.84
N HIS A 171 1.28 14.27 51.86
CA HIS A 171 0.99 13.58 50.61
C HIS A 171 1.47 12.11 50.67
N PRO A 172 0.73 11.14 50.11
CA PRO A 172 1.06 9.72 50.23
C PRO A 172 1.94 9.22 49.07
N GLY A 173 3.00 8.46 49.37
CA GLY A 173 3.68 7.64 48.35
C GLY A 173 5.21 7.71 48.28
N SER A 174 5.92 7.47 49.39
CA SER A 174 7.33 7.09 49.33
C SER A 174 7.59 5.90 50.26
N SER A 175 8.31 4.89 49.74
CA SER A 175 8.72 3.70 50.46
C SER A 175 10.21 3.46 50.26
N THR A 176 11.01 3.80 51.25
CA THR A 176 12.48 3.69 51.18
C THR A 176 12.93 2.23 51.26
N GLY A 177 13.72 1.80 50.27
CA GLY A 177 14.52 0.58 50.29
C GLY A 177 15.93 0.88 50.81
N ASN A 178 16.59 -0.10 51.43
CA ASN A 178 17.85 0.15 52.14
C ASN A 178 19.09 0.01 51.22
N THR A 179 20.17 0.72 51.56
CA THR A 179 21.34 0.91 50.69
C THR A 179 22.32 -0.27 50.62
N SER A 180 23.05 -0.32 49.51
CA SER A 180 24.37 -0.97 49.36
C SER A 180 25.23 -0.07 48.46
N SER A 181 26.55 -0.08 48.66
CA SER A 181 27.47 0.89 48.04
C SER A 181 27.68 0.68 46.53
N ASP A 182 27.39 1.72 45.74
CA ASP A 182 28.38 2.53 45.02
C ASP A 182 27.77 3.92 44.71
N GLU A 183 28.57 4.93 44.38
CA GLU A 183 28.08 6.30 44.11
C GLU A 183 27.49 6.42 42.69
N THR A 184 26.25 5.97 42.53
CA THR A 184 25.36 6.27 41.39
C THR A 184 24.10 6.98 41.89
N SER A 185 23.42 7.73 41.02
CA SER A 185 22.14 8.36 41.36
C SER A 185 21.09 7.30 41.74
N GLU A 186 20.10 7.68 42.57
CA GLU A 186 18.98 6.80 42.97
C GLU A 186 18.00 6.48 41.81
N LEU A 187 18.30 6.94 40.60
CA LEU A 187 17.42 6.99 39.43
C LEU A 187 18.04 6.26 38.23
N GLY A 188 18.46 4.99 38.38
CA GLY A 188 19.10 4.25 37.28
C GLY A 188 18.20 4.04 36.05
N LYS A 189 18.78 4.06 34.84
CA LYS A 189 18.08 3.75 33.58
C LYS A 189 17.37 2.38 33.67
N GLN A 190 16.11 2.31 33.22
CA GLN A 190 15.29 1.09 33.37
C GLN A 190 15.53 0.07 32.24
N ASN A 191 15.55 0.52 30.98
CA ASN A 191 15.77 -0.34 29.81
C ASN A 191 17.27 -0.59 29.59
N VAL A 192 17.88 -1.42 30.43
CA VAL A 192 19.29 -1.84 30.34
C VAL A 192 19.40 -3.30 29.91
N SER A 193 20.42 -3.61 29.10
CA SER A 193 20.63 -4.98 28.63
C SER A 193 21.06 -5.92 29.76
N GLU A 194 20.48 -7.13 29.81
CA GLU A 194 20.83 -8.13 30.84
C GLU A 194 22.32 -8.50 30.80
N ASP A 195 23.00 -8.49 31.95
CA ASP A 195 24.38 -9.03 32.07
C ASP A 195 24.38 -10.57 31.97
N VAL A 196 24.53 -11.07 30.75
CA VAL A 196 24.71 -12.50 30.47
C VAL A 196 26.17 -12.97 30.63
N SER A 197 27.10 -12.12 31.10
CA SER A 197 28.52 -12.47 31.21
C SER A 197 28.78 -13.64 32.16
N ASN A 198 27.88 -13.89 33.12
CA ASN A 198 27.98 -14.96 34.12
C ASN A 198 27.03 -16.15 33.88
N GLU A 199 26.31 -16.19 32.75
CA GLU A 199 25.34 -17.26 32.44
C GLU A 199 25.99 -18.66 32.43
N ASN A 200 25.29 -19.65 32.99
CA ASN A 200 25.78 -21.03 33.06
C ASN A 200 25.56 -21.73 31.72
N ILE A 201 26.65 -22.21 31.11
CA ILE A 201 26.65 -23.01 29.87
C ILE A 201 27.15 -24.45 30.07
N GLY A 202 27.35 -24.87 31.33
CA GLY A 202 27.86 -26.18 31.71
C GLY A 202 26.76 -27.17 32.12
N GLU A 203 27.11 -28.08 33.03
CA GLU A 203 26.15 -29.02 33.62
C GLU A 203 25.06 -28.26 34.40
N GLY A 204 23.83 -28.78 34.36
CA GLY A 204 22.65 -28.11 34.94
C GLY A 204 22.13 -26.89 34.17
N SER A 205 22.84 -26.40 33.14
CA SER A 205 22.34 -25.30 32.29
C SER A 205 21.08 -25.69 31.52
N VAL A 206 20.16 -24.74 31.34
CA VAL A 206 18.94 -24.87 30.53
C VAL A 206 19.22 -25.36 29.10
N ILE A 207 20.37 -24.99 28.52
CA ILE A 207 20.72 -25.34 27.13
C ILE A 207 20.69 -26.87 26.89
N ASN A 208 21.01 -27.66 27.91
CA ASN A 208 21.08 -29.11 27.83
C ASN A 208 19.72 -29.76 27.48
N SER A 209 18.58 -29.15 27.83
CA SER A 209 17.26 -29.65 27.43
C SER A 209 16.83 -29.25 26.02
N TYR A 210 17.56 -28.34 25.36
CA TYR A 210 17.29 -27.90 23.99
C TYR A 210 18.22 -28.57 22.97
N LEU A 211 19.41 -29.03 23.39
CA LEU A 211 20.36 -29.81 22.58
C LEU A 211 19.90 -31.28 22.39
N THR A 212 18.66 -31.49 21.96
CA THR A 212 18.05 -32.82 21.79
C THR A 212 18.41 -33.49 20.46
N THR A 213 18.51 -32.72 19.39
CA THR A 213 18.83 -33.19 18.03
C THR A 213 20.34 -33.24 17.79
N GLN A 214 20.77 -33.62 16.57
CA GLN A 214 22.15 -33.40 16.15
C GLN A 214 22.37 -32.00 15.57
N ALA A 215 21.39 -31.43 14.85
CA ALA A 215 21.51 -30.11 14.23
C ALA A 215 21.69 -28.99 15.27
N ALA A 216 20.89 -29.01 16.35
CA ALA A 216 21.05 -28.11 17.49
C ALA A 216 22.45 -28.22 18.12
N LYS A 217 23.01 -29.44 18.25
CA LYS A 217 24.37 -29.65 18.79
C LYS A 217 25.44 -29.11 17.87
N ASP A 218 25.33 -29.40 16.56
CA ASP A 218 26.30 -28.96 15.56
C ASP A 218 26.29 -27.42 15.43
N ASN A 219 25.12 -26.79 15.44
CA ASN A 219 24.97 -25.33 15.41
C ASN A 219 25.46 -24.68 16.71
N TYR A 220 25.10 -25.22 17.88
CA TYR A 220 25.59 -24.70 19.17
C TYR A 220 27.10 -24.89 19.33
N ALA A 221 27.68 -25.96 18.77
CA ALA A 221 29.12 -26.20 18.80
C ALA A 221 29.91 -25.08 18.09
N LYS A 222 29.38 -24.50 16.99
CA LYS A 222 30.00 -23.40 16.23
C LYS A 222 30.15 -22.10 17.03
N LEU A 223 29.27 -21.83 18.00
CA LEU A 223 29.27 -20.58 18.79
C LEU A 223 30.51 -20.46 19.70
N ASN A 224 31.04 -19.26 19.91
CA ASN A 224 32.00 -19.02 21.00
C ASN A 224 31.29 -19.00 22.38
N ASN A 225 32.07 -18.84 23.47
CA ASN A 225 31.50 -18.82 24.83
C ASN A 225 30.48 -17.68 25.04
N THR A 226 30.64 -16.54 24.36
CA THR A 226 29.71 -15.40 24.44
C THR A 226 28.37 -15.73 23.79
N GLY A 227 28.37 -16.18 22.54
CA GLY A 227 27.16 -16.62 21.85
C GLY A 227 26.47 -17.79 22.54
N LYS A 228 27.25 -18.71 23.15
CA LYS A 228 26.71 -19.80 23.98
C LYS A 228 25.98 -19.29 25.22
N LYS A 229 26.49 -18.25 25.89
CA LYS A 229 25.86 -17.61 27.06
C LYS A 229 24.59 -16.85 26.67
N ILE A 230 24.65 -16.02 25.64
CA ILE A 230 23.50 -15.30 25.08
C ILE A 230 22.35 -16.27 24.75
N VAL A 231 22.66 -17.38 24.08
CA VAL A 231 21.67 -18.40 23.71
C VAL A 231 21.11 -19.15 24.93
N ALA A 232 21.93 -19.43 25.95
CA ALA A 232 21.46 -20.06 27.18
C ALA A 232 20.54 -19.10 27.99
N ALA A 233 20.91 -17.83 28.12
CA ALA A 233 20.10 -16.80 28.78
C ALA A 233 18.76 -16.61 28.07
N ALA A 234 18.77 -16.40 26.75
CA ALA A 234 17.54 -16.24 25.96
C ALA A 234 16.58 -17.45 26.12
N LEU A 235 17.11 -18.67 26.21
CA LEU A 235 16.29 -19.88 26.44
C LEU A 235 15.82 -20.02 27.91
N ARG A 236 16.63 -19.61 28.90
CA ARG A 236 16.19 -19.48 30.31
C ARG A 236 14.98 -18.57 30.43
N GLU A 237 14.94 -17.51 29.63
CA GLU A 237 13.87 -16.51 29.60
C GLU A 237 12.69 -16.87 28.68
N GLY A 238 12.68 -18.06 28.08
CA GLY A 238 11.55 -18.56 27.29
C GLY A 238 11.52 -18.09 25.83
N SER A 239 12.63 -17.61 25.27
CA SER A 239 12.75 -17.29 23.84
C SER A 239 12.34 -18.46 22.96
N THR A 240 11.63 -18.18 21.86
CA THR A 240 11.19 -19.17 20.86
C THR A 240 12.30 -19.60 19.90
N LEU A 241 13.57 -19.52 20.33
CA LEU A 241 14.75 -19.77 19.53
C LEU A 241 14.87 -21.25 19.12
N ASP A 242 14.86 -21.51 17.82
CA ASP A 242 15.03 -22.85 17.25
C ASP A 242 16.48 -23.11 16.82
N LEU A 243 17.20 -23.88 17.64
CA LEU A 243 18.62 -24.22 17.42
C LEU A 243 18.86 -25.09 16.17
N ASP A 244 17.86 -25.85 15.69
CA ASP A 244 17.97 -26.61 14.44
C ASP A 244 18.00 -25.68 13.21
N LYS A 245 17.42 -24.47 13.34
CA LYS A 245 17.26 -23.49 12.25
C LYS A 245 18.26 -22.34 12.28
N LEU A 246 19.15 -22.28 13.26
CA LEU A 246 20.22 -21.28 13.33
C LEU A 246 21.04 -21.27 12.03
N THR A 247 21.03 -20.13 11.35
CA THR A 247 21.82 -19.89 10.14
C THR A 247 23.27 -19.53 10.50
N ASP A 248 24.21 -19.75 9.57
CA ASP A 248 25.61 -19.38 9.79
C ASP A 248 25.79 -17.85 9.98
N THR A 249 24.91 -17.02 9.39
CA THR A 249 24.84 -15.57 9.64
C THR A 249 24.50 -15.25 11.10
N GLN A 250 23.41 -15.85 11.63
CA GLN A 250 22.99 -15.67 13.02
C GLN A 250 24.04 -16.19 14.02
N ILE A 251 24.66 -17.34 13.71
CA ILE A 251 25.77 -17.90 14.51
C ILE A 251 26.98 -16.96 14.50
N THR A 252 27.29 -16.34 13.35
CA THR A 252 28.38 -15.34 13.23
C THR A 252 28.08 -14.10 14.07
N ALA A 253 26.86 -13.57 14.02
CA ALA A 253 26.45 -12.39 14.80
C ALA A 253 26.50 -12.65 16.32
N LEU A 254 25.92 -13.77 16.78
CA LEU A 254 26.02 -14.21 18.18
C LEU A 254 27.47 -14.43 18.64
N THR A 255 28.37 -14.77 17.72
CA THR A 255 29.81 -14.97 17.99
C THR A 255 30.58 -13.65 18.01
N LYS A 256 30.15 -12.63 17.24
CA LYS A 256 30.71 -11.28 17.26
C LYS A 256 30.33 -10.46 18.49
N MET A 257 29.17 -10.73 19.10
CA MET A 257 28.56 -9.91 20.13
C MET A 257 29.51 -9.57 21.31
N VAL A 258 29.57 -8.29 21.66
CA VAL A 258 30.33 -7.71 22.77
C VAL A 258 29.37 -7.37 23.92
N LEU A 259 29.69 -7.82 25.14
CA LEU A 259 28.85 -7.65 26.31
C LEU A 259 29.22 -6.38 27.10
N ASN A 260 28.98 -5.21 26.49
CA ASN A 260 29.12 -3.93 27.18
C ASN A 260 27.93 -3.66 28.11
N LYS A 261 28.12 -2.83 29.14
CA LYS A 261 27.02 -2.30 29.97
C LYS A 261 26.32 -1.17 29.19
N THR A 262 24.99 -1.11 29.22
CA THR A 262 24.22 0.05 28.75
C THR A 262 24.64 1.31 29.51
N GLU A 263 25.08 2.33 28.76
CA GLU A 263 25.32 3.68 29.27
C GLU A 263 23.98 4.40 29.49
N ASP A 264 23.87 5.24 30.51
CA ASP A 264 22.60 5.88 30.87
C ASP A 264 22.07 6.82 29.77
N ASN A 265 22.98 7.48 29.03
CA ASN A 265 22.68 8.32 27.87
C ASN A 265 22.45 7.55 26.56
N GLN A 266 22.63 6.23 26.52
CA GLN A 266 22.30 5.41 25.35
C GLN A 266 20.79 5.15 25.33
N TYR A 267 20.12 5.66 24.31
CA TYR A 267 18.74 5.31 23.98
C TYR A 267 18.72 3.99 23.23
N THR A 268 17.83 3.08 23.60
CA THR A 268 17.90 1.66 23.19
C THR A 268 16.72 1.24 22.33
N LEU A 269 16.86 0.11 21.62
CA LEU A 269 15.73 -0.51 20.92
C LEU A 269 14.56 -0.82 21.88
N LYS A 270 14.84 -1.14 23.15
CA LYS A 270 13.81 -1.41 24.14
C LYS A 270 13.08 -0.15 24.61
N ASP A 271 13.74 1.01 24.63
CA ASP A 271 13.08 2.30 24.84
C ASP A 271 12.05 2.54 23.70
N TYR A 272 12.44 2.36 22.43
CA TYR A 272 11.53 2.50 21.27
C TYR A 272 10.35 1.50 21.28
N ASP A 273 10.52 0.26 21.74
CA ASP A 273 9.43 -0.71 21.92
C ASP A 273 8.43 -0.24 23.00
N SER A 274 8.93 0.28 24.13
CA SER A 274 8.09 0.80 25.22
C SER A 274 7.30 2.05 24.80
N ILE A 275 7.97 3.00 24.11
CA ILE A 275 7.34 4.15 23.44
C ILE A 275 6.21 3.69 22.51
N THR A 276 6.52 2.75 21.61
CA THR A 276 5.60 2.24 20.59
C THR A 276 4.34 1.68 21.25
N LYS A 277 4.50 0.91 22.32
CA LYS A 277 3.37 0.38 23.10
C LYS A 277 2.53 1.50 23.71
N LYS A 278 3.14 2.48 24.39
CA LYS A 278 2.43 3.63 25.00
C LYS A 278 1.64 4.44 23.96
N ILE A 279 2.19 4.66 22.75
CA ILE A 279 1.50 5.33 21.64
C ILE A 279 0.32 4.50 21.13
N VAL A 280 0.52 3.20 20.87
CA VAL A 280 -0.53 2.27 20.40
C VAL A 280 -1.70 2.19 21.39
N GLU A 281 -1.39 2.15 22.68
CA GLU A 281 -2.38 2.13 23.78
C GLU A 281 -2.98 3.51 24.07
N ARG A 282 -2.39 4.60 23.55
CA ARG A 282 -2.67 6.01 23.89
C ARG A 282 -2.64 6.25 25.40
N ASP A 283 -1.50 5.95 26.03
CA ASP A 283 -1.33 6.11 27.47
C ASP A 283 -1.62 7.56 27.92
N SER A 284 -2.56 7.72 28.85
CA SER A 284 -3.08 9.02 29.26
C SER A 284 -2.07 9.94 29.97
N SER A 285 -0.91 9.47 30.43
CA SER A 285 0.14 10.36 30.97
C SER A 285 0.96 11.03 29.87
N SER A 286 0.99 10.46 28.66
CA SER A 286 1.81 10.91 27.52
C SER A 286 1.01 11.25 26.26
N GLN A 287 -0.28 10.90 26.18
CA GLN A 287 -1.09 11.20 25.01
C GLN A 287 -1.21 12.72 24.79
N ILE A 288 -0.77 13.19 23.62
CA ILE A 288 -1.01 14.58 23.19
C ILE A 288 -2.52 14.88 23.22
N PRO A 289 -2.96 15.99 23.86
CA PRO A 289 -4.38 16.32 23.96
C PRO A 289 -5.10 16.28 22.61
N LEU A 290 -6.34 15.80 22.62
CA LEU A 290 -7.17 15.88 21.42
C LEU A 290 -7.70 17.31 21.28
N PHE A 291 -7.55 17.91 20.11
CA PHE A 291 -8.01 19.26 19.79
C PHE A 291 -9.19 19.20 18.81
N LYS A 292 -10.16 20.13 18.88
CA LYS A 292 -11.33 20.12 17.98
C LYS A 292 -10.96 20.61 16.58
N GLY A 293 -10.80 19.71 15.61
CA GLY A 293 -10.28 20.05 14.28
C GLY A 293 -11.08 21.13 13.54
N GLU A 294 -12.41 21.17 13.69
CA GLU A 294 -13.28 22.20 13.09
C GLU A 294 -13.20 23.56 13.81
N LYS A 295 -12.39 23.68 14.87
CA LYS A 295 -12.05 24.96 15.54
C LYS A 295 -10.67 25.50 15.16
N ILE A 296 -9.76 24.64 14.70
CA ILE A 296 -8.41 25.06 14.30
C ILE A 296 -8.49 25.89 13.01
N VAL A 297 -7.89 27.07 13.05
CA VAL A 297 -7.79 28.02 11.93
C VAL A 297 -6.34 28.17 11.47
N ASN A 298 -6.11 28.77 10.30
CA ASN A 298 -4.79 29.27 9.94
C ASN A 298 -4.51 30.55 10.74
N MET A 299 -3.25 30.84 11.03
CA MET A 299 -2.85 32.12 11.63
C MET A 299 -3.19 33.27 10.66
N PRO A 300 -4.05 34.24 11.04
CA PRO A 300 -4.52 35.28 10.11
C PRO A 300 -3.41 36.19 9.53
N GLY A 301 -2.28 36.31 10.24
CA GLY A 301 -1.12 37.06 9.77
C GLY A 301 -0.35 36.41 8.60
N LEU A 302 -0.72 35.21 8.14
CA LEU A 302 0.02 34.44 7.13
C LEU A 302 -0.56 34.50 5.71
N ASP A 303 -1.76 35.05 5.52
CA ASP A 303 -2.44 35.09 4.20
C ASP A 303 -1.65 35.89 3.15
N LYS A 304 -0.84 36.86 3.58
CA LYS A 304 -0.08 37.80 2.75
C LYS A 304 1.27 38.16 3.37
N VAL A 305 2.19 37.21 3.39
CA VAL A 305 3.58 37.44 3.82
C VAL A 305 4.47 37.48 2.58
N LYS A 306 5.54 38.27 2.62
CA LYS A 306 6.53 38.25 1.54
C LYS A 306 7.40 36.99 1.63
N ASP A 307 7.42 36.20 0.58
CA ASP A 307 8.35 35.06 0.42
C ASP A 307 9.80 35.57 0.44
N ALA A 308 10.67 34.87 1.17
CA ALA A 308 12.09 35.20 1.27
C ALA A 308 12.85 34.93 -0.04
N GLU A 309 12.44 33.97 -0.86
CA GLU A 309 13.10 33.67 -2.15
C GLU A 309 12.67 34.64 -3.27
N THR A 310 11.42 35.13 -3.28
CA THR A 310 10.88 35.94 -4.39
C THR A 310 10.53 37.39 -4.03
N GLY A 311 10.33 37.69 -2.74
CA GLY A 311 9.87 39.01 -2.27
C GLY A 311 8.40 39.34 -2.56
N GLU A 312 7.66 38.44 -3.22
CA GLU A 312 6.24 38.60 -3.56
C GLU A 312 5.31 38.17 -2.39
N GLU A 313 4.09 38.71 -2.32
CA GLU A 313 3.10 38.32 -1.30
C GLU A 313 2.51 36.93 -1.61
N ALA A 314 2.63 36.01 -0.66
CA ALA A 314 2.04 34.67 -0.71
C ALA A 314 1.40 34.28 0.63
N THR A 315 0.58 33.24 0.60
CA THR A 315 -0.01 32.59 1.78
C THR A 315 0.92 31.49 2.26
N MET A 316 1.35 31.53 3.52
CA MET A 316 2.42 30.68 4.05
C MET A 316 1.93 29.47 4.85
N ASP A 317 2.75 28.43 4.90
CA ASP A 317 2.85 27.52 6.05
C ASP A 317 3.78 28.14 7.11
N ILE A 318 3.47 27.95 8.39
CA ILE A 318 4.40 28.13 9.52
C ILE A 318 4.53 26.80 10.25
N TRP A 319 5.74 26.40 10.63
CA TRP A 319 5.96 25.17 11.38
C TRP A 319 6.83 25.46 12.61
N ASP A 320 8.03 24.89 12.64
CA ASP A 320 9.05 25.08 13.66
C ASP A 320 9.17 26.51 14.13
N SER A 321 8.91 26.72 15.42
CA SER A 321 8.86 28.03 16.05
C SER A 321 9.51 27.98 17.44
N TRP A 322 10.07 29.10 17.90
CA TRP A 322 10.61 29.25 19.25
C TRP A 322 10.49 30.72 19.71
N PRO A 323 10.33 30.99 21.02
CA PRO A 323 10.28 32.34 21.54
C PRO A 323 11.68 32.98 21.53
N VAL A 324 11.73 34.30 21.64
CA VAL A 324 12.93 34.99 22.16
C VAL A 324 12.84 34.90 23.69
N GLN A 325 13.80 34.25 24.31
CA GLN A 325 13.73 33.86 25.72
C GLN A 325 14.97 34.24 26.53
N ASP A 326 14.83 34.13 27.84
CA ASP A 326 15.94 34.23 28.77
C ASP A 326 16.70 32.89 28.84
N PRO A 327 18.01 32.85 28.57
CA PRO A 327 18.76 31.60 28.47
C PRO A 327 19.02 30.90 29.82
N GLU A 328 18.83 31.59 30.95
CA GLU A 328 19.03 31.04 32.30
C GLU A 328 17.71 30.53 32.91
N THR A 329 16.65 31.30 32.74
CA THR A 329 15.35 31.01 33.35
C THR A 329 14.38 30.30 32.42
N GLY A 330 14.55 30.34 31.09
CA GLY A 330 13.64 29.74 30.12
C GLY A 330 12.31 30.48 29.96
N TYR A 331 12.25 31.75 30.37
CA TYR A 331 11.03 32.58 30.26
C TYR A 331 11.01 33.39 28.96
N VAL A 332 9.82 33.53 28.35
CA VAL A 332 9.61 34.42 27.19
C VAL A 332 9.93 35.86 27.57
N GLN A 333 10.78 36.52 26.79
CA GLN A 333 11.23 37.88 27.04
C GLN A 333 10.19 38.94 26.66
N ASN A 334 10.14 40.01 27.46
CA ASN A 334 9.28 41.17 27.21
C ASN A 334 10.08 42.30 26.55
N TRP A 335 10.06 42.34 25.23
CA TRP A 335 10.72 43.39 24.46
C TRP A 335 9.74 44.54 24.21
N ASN A 336 9.90 45.68 24.91
CA ASN A 336 9.08 46.89 24.74
C ASN A 336 7.54 46.64 24.80
N GLY A 337 7.09 45.69 25.60
CA GLY A 337 5.67 45.31 25.71
C GLY A 337 5.22 44.26 24.67
N TYR A 338 6.13 43.62 23.96
CA TYR A 338 5.89 42.52 23.02
C TYR A 338 6.51 41.21 23.50
N GLN A 339 5.82 40.10 23.22
CA GLN A 339 6.44 38.79 23.10
C GLN A 339 6.91 38.62 21.65
N LEU A 340 8.09 38.01 21.47
CA LEU A 340 8.72 37.79 20.17
C LEU A 340 8.93 36.29 19.96
N ALA A 341 8.77 35.83 18.72
CA ALA A 341 9.09 34.46 18.32
C ALA A 341 9.79 34.47 16.95
N VAL A 342 10.65 33.48 16.71
CA VAL A 342 11.22 33.20 15.39
C VAL A 342 10.62 31.89 14.90
N ALA A 343 10.34 31.79 13.60
CA ALA A 343 9.79 30.58 13.01
C ALA A 343 10.28 30.32 11.59
N MET A 344 10.34 29.05 11.22
CA MET A 344 10.44 28.59 9.84
C MET A 344 9.10 28.78 9.13
N MET A 345 9.15 29.42 7.96
CA MET A 345 8.00 29.64 7.09
C MET A 345 8.39 29.44 5.61
N GLY A 346 7.39 29.18 4.77
CA GLY A 346 7.52 28.96 3.33
C GLY A 346 6.15 28.78 2.66
N ILE A 347 6.11 28.72 1.33
CA ILE A 347 4.87 28.57 0.56
C ILE A 347 4.47 27.07 0.55
N PRO A 348 3.19 26.71 0.82
CA PRO A 348 2.76 25.32 0.74
C PRO A 348 3.07 24.68 -0.62
N HIS A 349 3.59 23.45 -0.60
CA HIS A 349 4.09 22.67 -1.75
C HIS A 349 5.39 23.20 -2.40
N LYS A 350 5.99 24.27 -1.90
CA LYS A 350 7.34 24.74 -2.28
C LYS A 350 8.37 24.18 -1.28
N SER A 351 9.65 24.23 -1.66
CA SER A 351 10.78 23.75 -0.86
C SER A 351 11.61 24.91 -0.27
N ASP A 352 10.92 26.01 0.03
CA ASP A 352 11.46 27.20 0.69
C ASP A 352 11.40 27.03 2.21
N SER A 353 12.45 27.44 2.91
CA SER A 353 12.57 27.24 4.36
C SER A 353 13.50 28.30 4.94
N HIS A 354 12.88 29.38 5.41
CA HIS A 354 13.55 30.59 5.87
C HIS A 354 12.98 31.05 7.20
N LEU A 355 13.79 31.80 7.97
CA LEU A 355 13.41 32.29 9.28
C LEU A 355 12.77 33.68 9.22
N TYR A 356 11.62 33.80 9.85
CA TYR A 356 10.85 35.03 10.00
C TYR A 356 10.79 35.43 11.47
N LEU A 357 10.76 36.73 11.73
CA LEU A 357 10.45 37.28 13.05
C LEU A 357 8.94 37.51 13.17
N LEU A 358 8.36 37.05 14.27
CA LEU A 358 6.96 37.20 14.63
C LEU A 358 6.83 37.94 15.98
N TYR A 359 5.71 38.63 16.17
CA TYR A 359 5.43 39.37 17.40
C TYR A 359 3.95 39.44 17.74
N ASN A 360 3.67 39.51 19.05
CA ASN A 360 2.37 39.83 19.62
C ASN A 360 2.60 40.69 20.90
N LYS A 361 1.57 41.28 21.49
CA LYS A 361 1.73 41.99 22.78
C LYS A 361 2.03 40.99 23.91
N TYR A 362 2.88 41.37 24.86
CA TYR A 362 3.31 40.49 25.95
C TYR A 362 2.10 40.15 26.85
N GLY A 363 1.93 38.86 27.19
CA GLY A 363 0.75 38.36 27.90
C GLY A 363 -0.57 38.31 27.09
N ASP A 364 -0.57 38.67 25.80
CA ASP A 364 -1.76 38.54 24.94
C ASP A 364 -1.89 37.10 24.41
N ASN A 365 -3.03 36.47 24.70
CA ASN A 365 -3.38 35.11 24.27
C ASN A 365 -4.18 35.08 22.96
N ASN A 366 -4.55 36.22 22.37
CA ASN A 366 -5.37 36.25 21.16
C ASN A 366 -4.54 35.88 19.92
N PHE A 367 -4.80 34.69 19.36
CA PHE A 367 -4.09 34.18 18.18
C PHE A 367 -4.12 35.14 16.97
N ALA A 368 -5.24 35.86 16.78
CA ALA A 368 -5.40 36.78 15.66
C ALA A 368 -4.56 38.07 15.77
N ASN A 369 -3.93 38.35 16.91
CA ASN A 369 -3.07 39.52 17.12
C ASN A 369 -1.59 39.26 16.74
N TRP A 370 -1.20 38.00 16.49
CA TRP A 370 0.14 37.68 16.00
C TRP A 370 0.40 38.30 14.61
N LYS A 371 1.55 38.96 14.47
CA LYS A 371 2.02 39.59 13.24
C LYS A 371 3.40 39.07 12.84
N VAL A 372 3.71 39.16 11.54
CA VAL A 372 5.04 38.88 10.98
C VAL A 372 5.77 40.21 10.73
N ALA A 373 6.99 40.36 11.27
CA ALA A 373 7.84 41.54 11.06
C ALA A 373 8.66 41.46 9.76
N GLY A 374 8.89 40.24 9.25
CA GLY A 374 9.56 39.96 7.98
C GLY A 374 10.53 38.79 8.05
N SER A 375 11.09 38.41 6.90
CA SER A 375 12.21 37.48 6.82
C SER A 375 13.46 38.10 7.44
N ILE A 376 14.14 37.35 8.31
CA ILE A 376 15.32 37.80 9.06
C ILE A 376 16.52 38.04 8.12
N PHE A 377 16.63 37.23 7.07
CA PHE A 377 17.73 37.27 6.10
C PHE A 377 17.42 38.15 4.88
N GLY A 378 16.26 38.83 4.86
CA GLY A 378 15.82 39.66 3.75
C GLY A 378 15.02 38.90 2.68
N TYR A 379 15.08 39.39 1.44
CA TYR A 379 14.26 38.90 0.34
C TYR A 379 15.10 38.78 -0.94
N ASN A 380 14.71 37.89 -1.85
CA ASN A 380 15.47 37.44 -3.02
C ASN A 380 16.64 36.51 -2.63
N ASN A 381 16.44 35.65 -1.62
CA ASN A 381 17.40 34.67 -1.15
C ASN A 381 17.69 33.59 -2.22
N ASP A 382 18.89 32.99 -2.18
CA ASP A 382 19.21 31.85 -3.06
C ASP A 382 18.45 30.59 -2.59
N PRO A 383 17.56 29.97 -3.40
CA PRO A 383 16.82 28.75 -3.06
C PRO A 383 17.71 27.52 -2.82
N LYS A 384 19.03 27.63 -3.03
CA LYS A 384 20.02 26.62 -2.65
C LYS A 384 20.44 26.70 -1.18
N THR A 385 20.02 27.76 -0.47
CA THR A 385 20.42 28.08 0.90
C THR A 385 19.19 28.25 1.78
N GLY A 386 19.05 27.41 2.80
CA GLY A 386 17.96 27.46 3.78
C GLY A 386 18.42 27.94 5.15
N GLN A 387 17.46 28.36 5.98
CA GLN A 387 17.66 28.63 7.41
C GLN A 387 16.63 27.83 8.20
N TRP A 388 17.12 26.88 8.99
CA TRP A 388 16.34 25.93 9.79
C TRP A 388 16.47 26.25 11.29
N SER A 389 15.87 25.40 12.14
CA SER A 389 15.58 25.66 13.55
C SER A 389 16.78 25.97 14.45
N GLY A 390 16.47 26.48 15.65
CA GLY A 390 17.44 26.88 16.67
C GLY A 390 16.75 27.61 17.83
N SER A 391 17.38 28.66 18.35
CA SER A 391 16.91 29.40 19.54
C SER A 391 17.28 30.89 19.49
N ALA A 392 16.63 31.71 20.32
CA ALA A 392 16.86 33.14 20.35
C ALA A 392 16.83 33.73 21.76
N MET A 393 17.74 34.67 22.04
CA MET A 393 17.81 35.43 23.29
C MET A 393 17.90 36.94 23.04
N LEU A 394 17.65 37.76 24.05
CA LEU A 394 17.92 39.20 23.98
C LEU A 394 19.35 39.52 24.42
N ASN A 395 20.02 40.37 23.65
CA ASN A 395 21.23 41.09 24.07
C ASN A 395 20.86 42.29 24.97
N ALA A 396 21.83 42.78 25.74
CA ALA A 396 21.63 43.90 26.67
C ALA A 396 21.27 45.26 26.02
N ASP A 397 21.46 45.41 24.70
CA ASP A 397 21.01 46.57 23.91
C ASP A 397 19.59 46.40 23.33
N GLY A 398 18.95 45.26 23.56
CA GLY A 398 17.65 44.92 23.01
C GLY A 398 17.67 44.44 21.55
N SER A 399 18.84 44.08 20.99
CA SER A 399 18.87 43.24 19.79
C SER A 399 18.60 41.77 20.15
N ILE A 400 18.23 40.95 19.17
CA ILE A 400 18.11 39.50 19.33
C ILE A 400 19.46 38.87 18.95
N GLN A 401 20.00 37.97 19.78
CA GLN A 401 20.98 37.00 19.31
C GLN A 401 20.25 35.72 18.91
N LEU A 402 20.38 35.34 17.64
CA LEU A 402 19.75 34.16 17.06
C LEU A 402 20.81 33.09 16.84
N PHE A 403 20.53 31.86 17.26
CA PHE A 403 21.23 30.65 16.87
C PHE A 403 20.33 29.87 15.92
N TYR A 404 20.87 29.39 14.81
CA TYR A 404 20.08 28.77 13.73
C TYR A 404 20.90 27.73 12.95
N ALA A 405 20.21 26.85 12.23
CA ALA A 405 20.85 25.91 11.31
C ALA A 405 20.94 26.51 9.89
N ASN A 406 22.16 26.75 9.42
CA ASN A 406 22.47 27.22 8.07
C ASN A 406 22.64 26.01 7.12
N VAL A 407 21.79 25.90 6.09
CA VAL A 407 21.67 24.66 5.29
C VAL A 407 21.96 24.90 3.81
N LEU A 408 22.83 24.07 3.22
CA LEU A 408 23.07 24.05 1.77
C LEU A 408 22.28 22.92 1.11
N ALA A 409 21.10 23.23 0.59
CA ALA A 409 20.19 22.26 -0.04
C ALA A 409 20.84 21.56 -1.25
N GLN A 410 21.67 22.28 -2.03
CA GLN A 410 22.42 21.70 -3.16
C GLN A 410 23.49 20.67 -2.76
N GLU A 411 23.82 20.58 -1.47
CA GLU A 411 24.81 19.65 -0.89
C GLU A 411 24.11 18.64 0.02
N SER A 412 22.99 18.06 -0.42
CA SER A 412 22.23 17.05 0.35
C SER A 412 21.83 17.53 1.75
N ASN A 413 21.40 18.80 1.86
CA ASN A 413 21.08 19.46 3.13
C ASN A 413 22.26 19.49 4.13
N ASN A 414 23.48 19.76 3.66
CA ASN A 414 24.65 20.04 4.49
C ASN A 414 24.31 21.15 5.51
N GLN A 415 24.08 20.73 6.76
CA GLN A 415 23.68 21.56 7.89
C GLN A 415 24.89 22.03 8.68
N ARG A 416 24.80 23.23 9.22
CA ARG A 416 25.85 23.86 10.04
C ARG A 416 25.19 24.74 11.08
N VAL A 417 25.62 24.66 12.34
CA VAL A 417 25.16 25.56 13.39
C VAL A 417 25.76 26.94 13.14
N ALA A 418 24.92 27.97 13.17
CA ALA A 418 25.27 29.35 12.84
C ALA A 418 24.62 30.34 13.83
N THR A 419 25.08 31.59 13.82
CA THR A 419 24.54 32.65 14.66
C THR A 419 24.54 33.99 13.93
N ILE A 420 23.58 34.87 14.29
CA ILE A 420 23.39 36.19 13.72
C ILE A 420 22.76 37.13 14.76
N THR A 421 23.15 38.40 14.78
CA THR A 421 22.48 39.43 15.56
C THR A 421 21.39 40.09 14.72
N VAL A 422 20.17 40.17 15.24
CA VAL A 422 19.03 40.84 14.58
C VAL A 422 18.68 42.11 15.34
N ASN A 423 18.95 43.27 14.73
CA ASN A 423 18.61 44.57 15.29
C ASN A 423 17.16 44.92 14.93
N ILE A 424 16.33 45.12 15.95
CA ILE A 424 14.88 45.33 15.79
C ILE A 424 14.44 46.71 16.27
N GLY A 425 13.28 47.17 15.80
CA GLY A 425 12.68 48.46 16.13
C GLY A 425 11.16 48.39 16.24
N GLU A 426 10.58 49.42 16.85
CA GLU A 426 9.13 49.65 16.88
C GLU A 426 8.82 50.95 16.12
N ASN A 427 7.69 50.97 15.41
CA ASN A 427 7.08 52.15 14.83
C ASN A 427 5.54 52.07 14.98
N ALA A 428 4.79 52.95 14.31
CA ALA A 428 3.33 52.99 14.42
C ALA A 428 2.61 51.73 13.89
N ASP A 429 3.23 50.97 12.99
CA ASP A 429 2.68 49.74 12.41
C ASP A 429 3.00 48.49 13.27
N GLY A 430 4.09 48.55 14.05
CA GLY A 430 4.50 47.57 15.05
C GLY A 430 6.01 47.32 15.07
N VAL A 431 6.41 46.08 15.36
CA VAL A 431 7.82 45.64 15.36
C VAL A 431 8.32 45.41 13.93
N TYR A 432 9.54 45.84 13.64
CA TYR A 432 10.22 45.66 12.35
C TYR A 432 11.71 45.36 12.51
N ILE A 433 12.30 44.69 11.53
CA ILE A 433 13.75 44.41 11.47
C ILE A 433 14.45 45.65 10.89
N LYS A 434 15.46 46.19 11.59
CA LYS A 434 16.29 47.32 11.14
C LYS A 434 17.44 46.86 10.26
N SER A 435 18.16 45.85 10.73
CA SER A 435 19.36 45.27 10.10
C SER A 435 19.73 43.96 10.79
N THR A 436 20.58 43.18 10.14
CA THR A 436 21.33 42.08 10.75
C THR A 436 22.82 42.38 10.74
N GLU A 437 23.56 41.78 11.67
CA GLU A 437 25.02 41.86 11.78
C GLU A 437 25.60 40.53 12.31
N ASN A 438 26.90 40.32 12.11
CA ASN A 438 27.66 39.17 12.62
C ASN A 438 27.17 37.76 12.21
N ASP A 439 26.46 37.63 11.08
CA ASP A 439 26.09 36.31 10.52
C ASP A 439 27.32 35.46 10.22
N HIS A 440 27.47 34.33 10.91
CA HIS A 440 28.56 33.40 10.67
C HIS A 440 28.24 31.95 11.11
N ILE A 441 29.00 31.01 10.54
CA ILE A 441 28.98 29.61 10.96
C ILE A 441 29.73 29.47 12.30
N LEU A 442 29.06 28.88 13.28
CA LEU A 442 29.54 28.67 14.65
C LEU A 442 30.17 27.28 14.81
N PHE A 443 29.53 26.22 14.30
CA PHE A 443 30.02 24.84 14.41
C PHE A 443 29.57 23.96 13.24
N ILE A 444 30.38 22.93 12.89
CA ILE A 444 30.18 22.05 11.73
C ILE A 444 30.45 20.55 12.02
N GLY A 445 30.59 20.18 13.29
CA GLY A 445 31.15 18.89 13.71
C GLY A 445 32.68 18.91 13.71
N ASP A 446 33.31 18.32 14.74
CA ASP A 446 34.76 18.17 14.84
C ASP A 446 35.27 16.84 14.24
N GLY A 447 34.35 15.89 14.04
CA GLY A 447 34.57 14.54 13.57
C GLY A 447 35.01 13.54 14.63
N THR A 448 35.60 13.97 15.74
CA THR A 448 35.92 13.07 16.85
C THR A 448 34.69 12.90 17.74
N VAL A 449 34.20 13.96 18.36
CA VAL A 449 33.05 13.88 19.27
C VAL A 449 31.74 13.83 18.48
N TYR A 450 31.59 14.74 17.52
CA TYR A 450 30.38 14.92 16.72
C TYR A 450 30.68 14.76 15.24
N GLN A 451 29.84 13.99 14.55
CA GLN A 451 29.98 13.72 13.12
C GLN A 451 30.04 15.03 12.33
N ASN A 452 30.97 15.13 11.37
CA ASN A 452 31.00 16.21 10.40
C ASN A 452 30.45 15.75 9.04
N TYR A 453 30.05 16.71 8.21
CA TYR A 453 29.44 16.43 6.90
C TYR A 453 30.31 15.56 5.97
N GLU A 454 31.64 15.61 6.07
CA GLU A 454 32.52 14.74 5.26
C GLU A 454 32.55 13.28 5.74
N GLN A 455 32.32 12.98 7.03
CA GLN A 455 32.13 11.59 7.48
C GLN A 455 30.82 11.03 6.92
N TRP A 456 29.69 11.73 7.15
CA TRP A 456 28.38 11.35 6.58
C TRP A 456 28.46 11.15 5.06
N LYS A 457 29.06 12.11 4.35
CA LYS A 457 29.21 12.07 2.88
C LYS A 457 30.07 10.91 2.38
N ASN A 458 30.93 10.33 3.22
CA ASN A 458 31.76 9.17 2.91
C ASN A 458 31.25 7.84 3.52
N SER A 459 30.17 7.85 4.31
CA SER A 459 29.49 6.65 4.80
C SER A 459 28.98 5.77 3.64
N GLU A 460 29.08 4.45 3.82
CA GLU A 460 28.66 3.43 2.84
C GLU A 460 27.16 3.48 2.56
N ASN A 461 26.36 3.82 3.59
CA ASN A 461 24.90 3.69 3.58
C ASN A 461 24.16 5.03 3.74
N ARG A 462 24.84 6.17 3.63
CA ARG A 462 24.30 7.55 3.76
C ARG A 462 23.05 7.94 2.94
N GLY A 463 22.55 7.04 2.10
CA GLY A 463 21.25 7.19 1.42
C GLY A 463 20.06 6.69 2.27
N ALA A 464 20.32 6.14 3.45
CA ALA A 464 19.33 5.73 4.43
C ALA A 464 19.11 6.77 5.55
N ASN A 465 19.96 7.80 5.64
CA ASN A 465 19.86 8.90 6.58
C ASN A 465 20.18 10.25 5.91
N ASN A 466 20.32 11.31 6.71
CA ASN A 466 20.54 12.70 6.33
C ASN A 466 21.61 13.27 7.30
N PRO A 467 22.47 14.23 6.91
CA PRO A 467 23.45 14.79 7.85
C PRO A 467 22.74 15.50 9.02
N GLN A 468 23.38 15.53 10.19
CA GLN A 468 22.77 16.04 11.44
C GLN A 468 23.70 17.08 12.10
N MET A 469 23.30 18.35 12.08
CA MET A 469 24.06 19.48 12.65
C MET A 469 23.15 20.72 12.79
N ARG A 470 22.04 20.59 13.53
CA ARG A 470 20.95 21.59 13.55
C ARG A 470 20.42 21.91 14.95
N ASP A 471 19.42 22.78 14.99
CA ASP A 471 18.56 23.03 16.16
C ASP A 471 19.30 23.48 17.42
N GLY A 472 20.22 24.45 17.25
CA GLY A 472 21.04 24.99 18.33
C GLY A 472 20.24 25.78 19.38
N HIS A 473 20.08 25.20 20.57
CA HIS A 473 19.42 25.77 21.74
C HIS A 473 20.40 26.36 22.76
N VAL A 474 20.31 27.67 23.00
CA VAL A 474 21.16 28.40 23.94
C VAL A 474 20.65 28.28 25.37
N PHE A 475 21.53 27.79 26.25
CA PHE A 475 21.29 27.68 27.68
C PHE A 475 22.42 28.39 28.45
N LYS A 476 22.10 28.99 29.59
CA LYS A 476 23.05 29.61 30.51
C LYS A 476 22.85 28.99 31.89
N ASP A 477 23.89 28.42 32.45
CA ASP A 477 23.81 27.85 33.80
C ASP A 477 24.04 28.91 34.90
N SER A 478 23.68 28.56 36.13
CA SER A 478 23.73 29.40 37.33
C SER A 478 25.14 29.86 37.75
N ASP A 479 26.20 29.30 37.16
CA ASP A 479 27.58 29.78 37.30
C ASP A 479 27.91 30.96 36.35
N GLY A 480 27.06 31.21 35.35
CA GLY A 480 27.27 32.17 34.27
C GLY A 480 27.84 31.58 32.98
N THR A 481 28.14 30.28 32.92
CA THR A 481 28.58 29.61 31.69
C THR A 481 27.42 29.49 30.70
N TYR A 482 27.67 29.89 29.46
CA TYR A 482 26.78 29.66 28.33
C TYR A 482 27.14 28.37 27.59
N TYR A 483 26.11 27.68 27.14
CA TYR A 483 26.15 26.42 26.42
C TYR A 483 25.27 26.51 25.17
N LEU A 484 25.55 25.66 24.20
CA LEU A 484 24.63 25.34 23.11
C LEU A 484 24.40 23.83 23.07
N ALA A 485 23.15 23.41 23.23
CA ALA A 485 22.69 22.06 22.92
C ALA A 485 22.25 22.02 21.45
N PHE A 486 22.50 20.93 20.71
CA PHE A 486 22.19 20.86 19.27
C PHE A 486 22.01 19.41 18.80
N GLU A 487 21.18 19.20 17.78
CA GLU A 487 21.07 17.89 17.12
C GLU A 487 22.31 17.63 16.28
N THR A 488 22.88 16.43 16.46
CA THR A 488 23.98 15.93 15.66
C THR A 488 24.00 14.40 15.63
N ALA A 489 25.10 13.80 15.18
CA ALA A 489 25.35 12.37 15.22
C ALA A 489 26.72 12.09 15.86
N THR A 490 26.96 10.87 16.35
CA THR A 490 28.24 10.49 16.97
C THR A 490 29.41 10.53 15.97
N GLY A 491 30.55 11.09 16.39
CA GLY A 491 31.81 11.01 15.65
C GLY A 491 32.60 9.74 15.96
N ASP A 492 33.89 9.74 15.60
CA ASP A 492 34.82 8.61 15.77
C ASP A 492 35.25 8.36 17.25
N LEU A 493 34.67 9.06 18.23
CA LEU A 493 35.02 8.94 19.65
C LEU A 493 34.50 7.62 20.26
N GLY A 494 35.40 6.67 20.45
CA GLY A 494 35.13 5.45 21.23
C GLY A 494 34.41 4.34 20.46
N ASP A 495 34.54 4.32 19.13
CA ASP A 495 33.95 3.33 18.23
C ASP A 495 32.39 3.32 18.23
N ASP A 496 31.78 4.50 18.45
CA ASP A 496 30.35 4.81 18.26
C ASP A 496 29.90 5.34 16.85
N PRO A 497 30.69 5.44 15.75
CA PRO A 497 30.24 6.07 14.50
C PRO A 497 29.28 5.16 13.70
N GLU A 498 28.74 5.67 12.57
CA GLU A 498 28.00 4.86 11.59
C GLU A 498 28.79 3.60 11.18
N GLY A 499 28.20 2.41 11.37
CA GLY A 499 28.88 1.15 11.07
C GLY A 499 28.02 -0.09 11.28
N ALA A 500 28.16 -1.07 10.38
CA ALA A 500 27.47 -2.36 10.50
C ALA A 500 27.95 -3.24 11.68
N ASP A 501 29.04 -2.85 12.35
CA ASP A 501 29.45 -3.46 13.61
C ASP A 501 28.61 -3.01 14.81
N ASN A 502 27.77 -1.97 14.65
CA ASN A 502 26.89 -1.50 15.73
C ASN A 502 25.84 -2.53 16.17
N LEU A 503 25.52 -3.51 15.32
CA LEU A 503 24.65 -4.65 15.62
C LEU A 503 25.29 -5.68 16.58
N TYR A 504 26.57 -5.55 16.92
CA TYR A 504 27.27 -6.49 17.79
C TYR A 504 27.64 -5.87 19.15
N ASP A 505 27.06 -4.73 19.52
CA ASP A 505 27.08 -4.25 20.90
C ASP A 505 25.78 -4.63 21.62
N TRP A 506 25.90 -5.47 22.64
CA TRP A 506 24.77 -5.95 23.43
C TRP A 506 24.07 -4.83 24.20
N SER A 507 24.79 -3.77 24.58
CA SER A 507 24.33 -2.69 25.45
C SER A 507 23.21 -1.84 24.84
N ARG A 508 23.17 -1.76 23.50
CA ARG A 508 22.27 -0.87 22.73
C ARG A 508 20.86 -1.46 22.52
N TYR A 509 20.65 -2.73 22.85
CA TYR A 509 19.35 -3.38 22.77
C TYR A 509 18.42 -3.01 23.93
N GLY A 510 18.95 -2.84 25.16
CA GLY A 510 18.22 -2.36 26.33
C GLY A 510 17.23 -3.33 26.97
N GLY A 511 17.19 -4.59 26.52
CA GLY A 511 16.25 -5.59 27.00
C GLY A 511 16.91 -6.83 27.58
N ASN A 512 16.07 -7.82 27.89
CA ASN A 512 16.54 -9.11 28.35
C ASN A 512 17.09 -9.97 27.19
N ALA A 513 17.80 -11.05 27.49
CA ALA A 513 18.44 -11.86 26.45
C ALA A 513 17.46 -12.44 25.44
N ALA A 514 16.23 -12.79 25.85
CA ALA A 514 15.18 -13.22 24.92
C ALA A 514 14.78 -12.13 23.91
N TYR A 515 14.62 -10.88 24.37
CA TYR A 515 14.31 -9.72 23.51
C TYR A 515 15.49 -9.35 22.61
N ASN A 516 16.70 -9.22 23.16
CA ASN A 516 17.89 -8.80 22.42
C ASN A 516 18.22 -9.76 21.27
N VAL A 517 18.05 -11.08 21.47
CA VAL A 517 18.23 -12.09 20.41
C VAL A 517 17.12 -12.03 19.36
N SER A 518 15.87 -11.72 19.73
CA SER A 518 14.77 -11.50 18.79
C SER A 518 15.11 -10.36 17.84
N GLU A 519 15.47 -9.19 18.38
CA GLU A 519 15.68 -8.01 17.57
C GLU A 519 16.99 -8.08 16.77
N LEU A 520 18.07 -8.64 17.32
CA LEU A 520 19.26 -8.98 16.53
C LEU A 520 18.89 -9.82 15.30
N PHE A 521 18.05 -10.84 15.47
CA PHE A 521 17.66 -11.72 14.37
C PHE A 521 16.68 -11.05 13.40
N LYS A 522 15.86 -10.12 13.86
CA LYS A 522 14.98 -9.29 13.01
C LYS A 522 15.80 -8.36 12.11
N LEU A 523 16.72 -7.60 12.71
CA LEU A 523 17.65 -6.71 12.02
C LEU A 523 18.55 -7.46 11.01
N LEU A 524 18.95 -8.71 11.30
CA LEU A 524 19.74 -9.54 10.37
C LEU A 524 18.94 -10.12 9.21
N ASN A 525 17.62 -10.30 9.36
CA ASN A 525 16.76 -10.91 8.35
C ASN A 525 16.08 -9.89 7.41
N SER A 526 16.20 -8.59 7.69
CA SER A 526 15.62 -7.51 6.88
C SER A 526 16.69 -6.51 6.44
N THR A 527 16.94 -6.38 5.14
CA THR A 527 17.99 -5.49 4.61
C THR A 527 17.74 -4.02 4.93
N ASP A 528 16.48 -3.55 4.90
CA ASP A 528 16.13 -2.17 5.28
C ASP A 528 16.45 -1.90 6.75
N MET A 529 15.99 -2.76 7.65
CA MET A 529 16.29 -2.65 9.09
C MET A 529 17.79 -2.77 9.39
N ASN A 530 18.51 -3.65 8.68
CA ASN A 530 19.96 -3.81 8.80
C ASN A 530 20.71 -2.52 8.42
N THR A 531 20.37 -1.95 7.27
CA THR A 531 20.97 -0.70 6.78
C THR A 531 20.66 0.46 7.72
N ARG A 532 19.42 0.59 8.19
CA ARG A 532 19.03 1.58 9.22
C ARG A 532 19.84 1.41 10.50
N ALA A 533 19.92 0.19 11.03
CA ALA A 533 20.64 -0.14 12.26
C ALA A 533 22.15 0.14 12.16
N ALA A 534 22.73 0.07 10.97
CA ALA A 534 24.13 0.42 10.74
C ALA A 534 24.37 1.95 10.75
N VAL A 535 23.47 2.76 10.18
CA VAL A 535 23.61 4.23 10.14
C VAL A 535 23.03 4.95 11.35
N SER A 536 22.12 4.32 12.10
CA SER A 536 21.46 4.92 13.28
C SER A 536 22.48 5.36 14.33
N ASN A 537 22.75 6.67 14.42
CA ASN A 537 23.75 7.22 15.34
C ASN A 537 23.50 8.69 15.79
N SER A 538 22.26 9.20 15.69
CA SER A 538 21.86 10.50 16.25
C SER A 538 22.26 10.72 17.71
N ALA A 539 22.46 11.99 18.05
CA ALA A 539 22.93 12.45 19.33
C ALA A 539 22.51 13.90 19.62
N ILE A 540 22.28 14.23 20.89
CA ILE A 540 22.29 15.65 21.31
C ILE A 540 23.69 16.02 21.74
N GLY A 541 24.31 16.91 20.97
CA GLY A 541 25.58 17.51 21.31
C GLY A 541 25.43 18.67 22.29
N LEU A 542 26.50 18.90 23.06
CA LEU A 542 26.67 20.06 23.93
C LEU A 542 28.08 20.66 23.72
N LEU A 543 28.14 21.97 23.56
CA LEU A 543 29.38 22.76 23.52
C LEU A 543 29.30 23.99 24.43
N LYS A 544 30.45 24.48 24.89
CA LYS A 544 30.55 25.74 25.66
C LYS A 544 30.70 26.93 24.72
N LEU A 545 30.02 28.04 25.02
CA LEU A 545 30.11 29.29 24.26
C LEU A 545 31.06 30.29 24.94
N ASP A 546 31.87 30.96 24.12
CA ASP A 546 32.51 32.23 24.45
C ASP A 546 31.55 33.37 24.13
N MET A 547 31.05 34.00 25.18
CA MET A 547 30.12 35.15 25.14
C MET A 547 30.81 36.46 25.54
N SER A 548 32.14 36.56 25.44
CA SER A 548 32.88 37.81 25.71
C SER A 548 32.48 38.96 24.78
N ASP A 549 32.00 38.63 23.59
CA ASP A 549 31.18 39.49 22.72
C ASP A 549 29.84 38.78 22.44
N PRO A 550 28.76 39.09 23.17
CA PRO A 550 27.46 38.43 22.99
C PRO A 550 26.84 38.58 21.61
N LYS A 551 27.26 39.60 20.83
CA LYS A 551 26.82 39.80 19.43
C LYS A 551 27.64 38.98 18.43
N ASN A 552 28.80 38.46 18.83
CA ASN A 552 29.69 37.68 17.98
C ASN A 552 30.20 36.42 18.72
N PRO A 553 29.28 35.58 19.23
CA PRO A 553 29.61 34.48 20.13
C PRO A 553 30.29 33.34 19.37
N LYS A 554 31.16 32.60 20.06
CA LYS A 554 32.00 31.54 19.46
C LYS A 554 31.92 30.26 20.27
N VAL A 555 32.34 29.14 19.69
CA VAL A 555 32.67 27.94 20.49
C VAL A 555 33.90 28.27 21.34
N ALA A 556 33.78 28.14 22.66
CA ALA A 556 34.87 28.41 23.59
C ALA A 556 36.04 27.43 23.37
N THR A 557 37.25 27.87 23.66
CA THR A 557 38.46 27.03 23.59
C THR A 557 39.10 26.83 24.96
N ASP A 558 39.80 25.70 25.13
CA ASP A 558 40.69 25.46 26.26
C ASP A 558 41.99 26.30 26.18
N GLU A 559 42.87 26.12 27.16
CA GLU A 559 44.19 26.78 27.22
C GLU A 559 45.13 26.44 26.04
N ASN A 560 44.83 25.38 25.28
CA ASN A 560 45.58 24.93 24.11
C ASN A 560 44.94 25.39 22.78
N GLY A 561 43.80 26.09 22.82
CA GLY A 561 43.04 26.50 21.64
C GLY A 561 42.13 25.42 21.04
N LYS A 562 41.92 24.28 21.73
CA LYS A 562 40.96 23.24 21.32
C LYS A 562 39.55 23.64 21.74
N GLN A 563 38.56 23.43 20.88
CA GLN A 563 37.14 23.65 21.21
C GLN A 563 36.67 22.82 22.42
N VAL A 564 35.91 23.45 23.31
CA VAL A 564 35.33 22.84 24.51
C VAL A 564 34.01 22.17 24.15
N LEU A 565 34.13 20.90 23.78
CA LEU A 565 33.05 19.98 23.43
C LEU A 565 32.87 18.97 24.57
N TYR A 566 31.63 18.74 25.01
CA TYR A 566 31.28 17.71 25.99
C TYR A 566 30.98 16.38 25.29
N LYS A 567 30.69 15.31 26.03
CA LYS A 567 30.11 14.09 25.43
C LYS A 567 28.67 14.37 24.95
N PRO A 568 28.13 13.57 24.01
CA PRO A 568 26.70 13.53 23.74
C PRO A 568 25.86 13.37 25.02
N LEU A 569 24.87 14.24 25.22
CA LEU A 569 23.96 14.19 26.37
C LEU A 569 23.01 12.99 26.28
N VAL A 570 22.61 12.66 25.06
CA VAL A 570 21.84 11.46 24.67
C VAL A 570 22.39 10.99 23.31
N LYS A 571 22.43 9.68 23.08
CA LYS A 571 22.75 9.07 21.76
C LYS A 571 21.81 7.90 21.46
N THR A 572 21.44 7.70 20.20
CA THR A 572 20.47 6.67 19.75
C THR A 572 21.12 5.52 18.98
N VAL A 573 22.46 5.37 19.06
CA VAL A 573 23.25 4.41 18.27
C VAL A 573 22.58 3.02 18.20
N LEU A 574 22.54 2.41 17.01
CA LEU A 574 21.77 1.21 16.63
C LEU A 574 20.23 1.39 16.58
N SER A 575 19.64 2.16 17.50
CA SER A 575 18.19 2.15 17.76
C SER A 575 17.36 3.04 16.81
N GLY A 576 17.86 4.21 16.44
CA GLY A 576 17.19 5.13 15.51
C GLY A 576 18.07 6.32 15.12
N ASP A 577 17.63 7.07 14.11
CA ASP A 577 18.47 8.08 13.42
C ASP A 577 17.78 9.45 13.19
N GLU A 578 16.94 9.87 14.14
CA GLU A 578 16.44 11.25 14.23
C GLU A 578 15.98 11.56 15.66
N ILE A 579 16.64 12.51 16.33
CA ILE A 579 16.16 13.18 17.55
C ILE A 579 16.42 14.69 17.44
N GLU A 580 15.35 15.45 17.19
CA GLU A 580 15.42 16.86 16.80
C GLU A 580 15.18 17.80 17.99
N ARG A 581 15.24 19.13 17.77
CA ARG A 581 14.72 20.14 18.70
C ARG A 581 15.15 19.98 20.17
N PRO A 582 16.45 19.85 20.49
CA PRO A 582 16.90 19.79 21.88
C PRO A 582 16.53 21.06 22.64
N ASP A 583 15.77 20.92 23.71
CA ASP A 583 15.34 21.99 24.60
C ASP A 583 15.85 21.69 26.02
N LEU A 584 16.90 22.40 26.41
CA LEU A 584 17.59 22.23 27.69
C LEU A 584 17.14 23.32 28.67
N ILE A 585 16.46 22.92 29.74
CA ILE A 585 15.96 23.82 30.79
C ILE A 585 16.39 23.36 32.19
N LYS A 586 16.51 24.31 33.12
CA LYS A 586 16.72 24.03 34.54
C LYS A 586 15.42 24.21 35.33
N LEU A 587 14.97 23.16 36.03
CA LEU A 587 13.67 23.11 36.71
C LEU A 587 13.82 22.36 38.05
N ASN A 588 13.25 22.90 39.13
CA ASN A 588 13.40 22.38 40.51
C ASN A 588 14.82 21.89 40.88
N GLY A 589 15.85 22.64 40.47
CA GLY A 589 17.26 22.32 40.74
C GLY A 589 17.93 21.30 39.80
N LYS A 590 17.16 20.53 39.02
CA LYS A 590 17.66 19.56 38.02
C LYS A 590 17.69 20.15 36.61
N TYR A 591 18.42 19.50 35.72
CA TYR A 591 18.50 19.81 34.29
C TYR A 591 17.61 18.83 33.54
N TYR A 592 16.74 19.35 32.67
CA TYR A 592 15.85 18.55 31.83
C TYR A 592 16.17 18.87 30.37
N LEU A 593 16.41 17.81 29.59
CA LEU A 593 16.59 17.87 28.15
C LEU A 593 15.39 17.22 27.49
N PHE A 594 14.61 17.99 26.75
CA PHE A 594 13.56 17.48 25.87
C PHE A 594 14.07 17.44 24.43
N VAL A 595 13.57 16.49 23.64
CA VAL A 595 13.87 16.36 22.20
C VAL A 595 12.62 15.91 21.47
N ASP A 596 12.49 16.27 20.21
CA ASP A 596 11.51 15.66 19.32
C ASP A 596 12.05 14.36 18.72
N GLY A 597 11.15 13.52 18.23
CA GLY A 597 11.54 12.32 17.50
C GLY A 597 10.36 11.67 16.79
N ARG A 598 10.68 10.64 16.00
CA ARG A 598 9.68 9.89 15.24
C ARG A 598 9.99 8.40 15.23
N VAL A 599 8.97 7.58 15.51
CA VAL A 599 9.12 6.12 15.54
C VAL A 599 9.41 5.52 14.15
N ASN A 600 9.18 6.26 13.04
CA ASN A 600 9.60 5.83 11.69
C ASN A 600 11.10 6.04 11.37
N HIS A 601 11.85 6.68 12.26
CA HIS A 601 13.32 6.82 12.19
C HIS A 601 14.03 5.81 13.09
N ALA A 602 13.29 4.95 13.81
CA ALA A 602 13.83 3.75 14.43
C ALA A 602 14.35 2.76 13.36
N SER A 603 15.31 1.91 13.75
CA SER A 603 15.87 0.89 12.86
C SER A 603 14.95 -0.32 12.69
N ASP A 604 14.15 -0.66 13.71
CA ASP A 604 13.01 -1.57 13.55
C ASP A 604 11.78 -0.85 12.97
N THR A 605 11.49 -1.10 11.70
CA THR A 605 10.34 -0.52 11.01
C THR A 605 8.97 -1.13 11.36
N ASP A 606 8.92 -2.25 12.11
CA ASP A 606 7.65 -2.79 12.65
C ASP A 606 7.05 -1.85 13.72
N PHE A 607 7.87 -1.10 14.46
CA PHE A 607 7.39 -0.09 15.42
C PHE A 607 6.53 1.00 14.74
N ALA A 608 7.03 1.53 13.62
CA ALA A 608 6.31 2.50 12.81
C ALA A 608 5.07 1.92 12.13
N VAL A 609 5.07 0.63 11.78
CA VAL A 609 3.85 -0.05 11.31
C VAL A 609 2.80 -0.09 12.42
N GLN A 610 3.19 -0.42 13.65
CA GLN A 610 2.26 -0.53 14.79
C GLN A 610 1.60 0.80 15.16
N THR A 611 2.37 1.89 15.26
CA THR A 611 1.81 3.23 15.52
C THR A 611 0.90 3.71 14.37
N ASN A 612 1.29 3.50 13.11
CA ASN A 612 0.46 3.88 11.96
C ASN A 612 -0.86 3.09 11.85
N ILE A 613 -0.95 1.82 12.28
CA ILE A 613 -2.22 1.07 12.27
C ILE A 613 -3.15 1.36 13.47
N ALA A 614 -2.61 1.90 14.57
CA ALA A 614 -3.38 2.18 15.81
C ALA A 614 -3.73 3.67 15.98
N VAL A 615 -2.82 4.56 15.57
CA VAL A 615 -2.91 6.01 15.70
C VAL A 615 -3.02 6.69 14.35
N GLY A 616 -2.24 6.25 13.36
CA GLY A 616 -2.11 6.90 12.05
C GLY A 616 -1.00 7.96 11.99
N ASP A 617 -0.26 8.13 13.09
CA ASP A 617 0.94 8.95 13.19
C ASP A 617 1.90 8.29 14.20
N ASN A 618 3.13 8.79 14.26
CA ASN A 618 4.28 8.14 14.90
C ASN A 618 5.26 9.15 15.55
N VAL A 619 4.84 10.41 15.68
CA VAL A 619 5.57 11.49 16.36
C VAL A 619 5.65 11.33 17.87
N THR A 620 6.75 11.84 18.45
CA THR A 620 6.99 11.89 19.90
C THR A 620 7.69 13.17 20.33
N MET A 621 7.47 13.59 21.58
CA MET A 621 8.46 14.34 22.35
C MET A 621 9.02 13.41 23.42
N LEU A 622 10.33 13.32 23.49
CA LEU A 622 11.08 12.55 24.48
C LEU A 622 11.67 13.53 25.52
N GLY A 623 12.04 13.01 26.68
CA GLY A 623 12.64 13.83 27.73
C GLY A 623 13.54 13.03 28.64
N PHE A 624 14.57 13.71 29.13
CA PHE A 624 15.65 13.17 29.93
C PHE A 624 15.96 14.13 31.09
N VAL A 625 16.50 13.62 32.19
CA VAL A 625 16.85 14.43 33.38
C VAL A 625 18.25 14.11 33.89
N SER A 626 18.94 15.10 34.43
CA SER A 626 20.22 14.95 35.14
C SER A 626 20.36 15.93 36.31
N ASP A 627 21.26 15.61 37.23
CA ASP A 627 21.77 16.53 38.26
C ASP A 627 22.92 17.44 37.75
N LYS A 628 23.34 17.27 36.49
CA LYS A 628 24.41 18.04 35.83
C LYS A 628 23.96 18.53 34.45
N VAL A 629 24.53 19.64 33.99
CA VAL A 629 24.28 20.15 32.64
C VAL A 629 24.92 19.26 31.54
N ASP A 630 26.04 18.61 31.85
CA ASP A 630 27.00 18.06 30.87
C ASP A 630 27.15 16.52 30.87
N GLY A 631 26.30 15.79 31.57
CA GLY A 631 26.35 14.32 31.58
C GLY A 631 25.27 13.66 32.44
N ASP A 632 25.32 12.32 32.50
CA ASP A 632 24.49 11.45 33.35
C ASP A 632 22.96 11.60 33.16
N TYR A 633 22.52 11.94 31.95
CA TYR A 633 21.09 12.02 31.61
C TYR A 633 20.44 10.64 31.52
N ILE A 634 19.29 10.50 32.18
CA ILE A 634 18.45 9.28 32.18
C ILE A 634 17.08 9.56 31.52
N PRO A 635 16.39 8.56 30.93
CA PRO A 635 15.08 8.77 30.32
C PRO A 635 13.96 9.01 31.36
N LEU A 636 13.14 10.05 31.16
CA LEU A 636 11.93 10.30 31.94
C LEU A 636 10.90 9.18 31.74
N ASN A 637 10.04 8.93 32.74
CA ASN A 637 9.03 7.86 32.69
C ASN A 637 9.58 6.44 32.41
N GLY A 638 10.89 6.24 32.63
CA GLY A 638 11.61 4.97 32.46
C GLY A 638 12.08 4.67 31.03
N ASP A 639 11.39 5.18 30.02
CA ASP A 639 11.65 4.94 28.59
C ASP A 639 11.79 6.20 27.74
N GLY A 640 11.78 7.39 28.36
CA GLY A 640 11.95 8.69 27.72
C GLY A 640 10.66 9.33 27.22
N LEU A 641 9.53 8.62 27.10
CA LEU A 641 8.34 9.18 26.47
C LEU A 641 7.67 10.25 27.33
N VAL A 642 7.63 11.50 26.83
CA VAL A 642 6.87 12.61 27.44
C VAL A 642 5.58 12.87 26.67
N LEU A 643 5.63 12.87 25.33
CA LEU A 643 4.46 13.04 24.46
C LEU A 643 4.43 11.98 23.35
N GLY A 644 3.27 11.36 23.15
CA GLY A 644 3.01 10.39 22.09
C GLY A 644 1.84 10.79 21.19
N ALA A 645 1.98 10.52 19.89
CA ALA A 645 0.96 10.73 18.87
C ALA A 645 -0.44 10.23 19.27
N SER A 646 -1.47 11.04 19.03
CA SER A 646 -2.86 10.75 19.44
C SER A 646 -3.86 10.66 18.28
N VAL A 647 -3.58 11.34 17.16
CA VAL A 647 -4.38 11.44 15.93
C VAL A 647 -3.55 11.13 14.68
N PRO A 648 -4.16 10.82 13.52
CA PRO A 648 -3.44 10.57 12.28
C PRO A 648 -2.73 11.79 11.68
N SER A 649 -1.59 11.57 11.03
CA SER A 649 -0.74 12.64 10.45
C SER A 649 -1.42 13.47 9.35
N THR A 650 -2.45 12.92 8.72
CA THR A 650 -3.23 13.57 7.66
C THR A 650 -4.47 14.32 8.17
N TRP A 651 -4.65 14.45 9.48
CA TRP A 651 -5.71 15.27 10.06
C TRP A 651 -5.21 16.70 10.32
N ARG A 652 -6.14 17.67 10.34
CA ARG A 652 -5.83 19.06 10.72
C ARG A 652 -5.17 19.18 12.10
N THR A 653 -5.42 18.23 13.00
CA THR A 653 -4.99 18.26 14.40
C THR A 653 -3.71 17.50 14.70
N ALA A 654 -3.04 16.95 13.67
CA ALA A 654 -1.68 16.43 13.81
C ALA A 654 -0.70 17.56 14.24
N THR A 655 0.30 17.23 15.04
CA THR A 655 1.24 18.19 15.64
C THR A 655 2.68 17.68 15.55
N TYR A 656 3.65 18.61 15.57
CA TYR A 656 5.09 18.34 15.67
C TYR A 656 5.85 19.62 16.05
N SER A 657 7.17 19.55 16.22
CA SER A 657 8.03 20.63 16.70
C SER A 657 7.61 21.06 18.10
N TYR A 658 7.65 20.13 19.06
CA TYR A 658 7.28 20.39 20.44
C TYR A 658 8.37 21.23 21.11
N TYR A 659 7.97 22.18 21.96
CA TYR A 659 8.89 23.10 22.62
C TYR A 659 8.40 23.46 24.03
N VAL A 660 9.32 23.56 25.00
CA VAL A 660 9.02 23.53 26.43
C VAL A 660 9.33 24.87 27.09
N VAL A 661 8.29 25.69 27.23
CA VAL A 661 8.41 27.03 27.82
C VAL A 661 8.11 26.99 29.32
N LYS A 662 8.98 27.60 30.14
CA LYS A 662 8.74 27.72 31.58
C LYS A 662 7.78 28.87 31.89
N ILE A 663 6.86 28.63 32.83
CA ILE A 663 5.83 29.60 33.20
C ILE A 663 6.44 30.69 34.09
N ASN A 664 6.43 31.94 33.61
CA ASN A 664 7.02 33.07 34.32
C ASN A 664 6.15 33.45 35.56
N PRO A 665 6.68 33.37 36.81
CA PRO A 665 5.92 33.70 38.01
C PRO A 665 5.52 35.18 38.10
N ALA A 666 6.13 36.08 37.31
CA ALA A 666 5.72 37.49 37.24
C ALA A 666 4.36 37.67 36.53
N ASN A 667 3.98 36.75 35.65
CA ASN A 667 2.76 36.85 34.84
C ASN A 667 1.53 36.22 35.54
N LEU A 668 1.75 35.50 36.65
CA LEU A 668 0.73 34.91 37.51
C LEU A 668 0.34 35.87 38.65
N LYS A 669 -0.95 36.22 38.72
CA LYS A 669 -1.54 37.17 39.68
C LYS A 669 -2.05 36.50 40.96
N SER A 670 -2.36 35.21 40.90
CA SER A 670 -2.84 34.42 42.05
C SER A 670 -1.74 33.56 42.67
N ASP A 671 -1.68 33.50 43.99
CA ASP A 671 -0.81 32.57 44.74
C ASP A 671 -1.31 31.12 44.68
N LYS A 672 -2.56 30.91 44.22
CA LYS A 672 -3.18 29.61 43.97
C LYS A 672 -3.61 29.49 42.51
N ILE A 673 -3.01 28.57 41.78
CA ILE A 673 -3.31 28.32 40.35
C ILE A 673 -4.21 27.10 40.24
N THR A 674 -5.31 27.18 39.46
CA THR A 674 -6.25 26.06 39.31
C THR A 674 -6.32 25.61 37.85
N VAL A 675 -5.96 24.34 37.60
CA VAL A 675 -6.03 23.69 36.29
C VAL A 675 -6.86 22.43 36.45
N ASN A 676 -7.87 22.23 35.59
CA ASN A 676 -8.77 21.06 35.61
C ASN A 676 -9.42 20.76 36.99
N GLY A 677 -9.66 21.80 37.81
CA GLY A 677 -10.19 21.66 39.17
C GLY A 677 -9.18 21.22 40.24
N VAL A 678 -7.92 20.97 39.87
CA VAL A 678 -6.81 20.79 40.81
C VAL A 678 -6.19 22.16 41.09
N THR A 679 -6.06 22.53 42.36
CA THR A 679 -5.44 23.79 42.79
C THR A 679 -4.04 23.54 43.33
N TYR A 680 -3.06 24.24 42.77
CA TYR A 680 -1.64 24.21 43.11
C TYR A 680 -1.24 25.52 43.80
N ASP A 681 -0.23 25.46 44.67
CA ASP A 681 0.52 26.65 45.08
C ASP A 681 1.34 27.19 43.92
N LYS A 682 1.39 28.51 43.75
CA LYS A 682 2.12 29.20 42.66
C LYS A 682 3.57 28.73 42.55
N ASP A 683 4.28 28.66 43.68
CA ASP A 683 5.69 28.27 43.71
C ASP A 683 5.90 26.79 43.35
N TYR A 684 4.97 25.91 43.70
CA TYR A 684 4.99 24.52 43.22
C TYR A 684 4.73 24.48 41.71
N PHE A 685 3.70 25.19 41.24
CA PHE A 685 3.26 25.21 39.86
C PHE A 685 4.37 25.67 38.90
N VAL A 686 5.04 26.81 39.16
CA VAL A 686 6.12 27.30 38.26
C VAL A 686 7.40 26.47 38.30
N ASN A 687 7.58 25.63 39.33
CA ASN A 687 8.74 24.74 39.46
C ASN A 687 8.47 23.30 39.00
N HIS A 688 7.23 22.95 38.64
CA HIS A 688 6.86 21.59 38.21
C HIS A 688 5.98 21.56 36.96
N VAL A 689 5.42 22.68 36.49
CA VAL A 689 4.54 22.72 35.32
C VAL A 689 5.14 23.57 34.22
N VAL A 690 5.25 22.98 33.03
CA VAL A 690 5.75 23.60 31.81
C VAL A 690 4.66 23.72 30.76
N LEU A 691 4.79 24.71 29.87
CA LEU A 691 3.94 24.89 28.71
C LEU A 691 4.58 24.19 27.50
N ILE A 692 3.81 23.35 26.82
CA ILE A 692 4.19 22.74 25.55
C ILE A 692 3.57 23.55 24.41
N ASN A 693 4.43 24.09 23.55
CA ASN A 693 4.11 24.66 22.26
C ASN A 693 4.31 23.63 21.14
N SER A 694 3.62 23.78 20.02
CA SER A 694 3.88 23.01 18.78
C SER A 694 3.39 23.76 17.54
N TYR A 695 3.71 23.28 16.34
CA TYR A 695 2.88 23.54 15.16
C TYR A 695 1.76 22.50 15.04
N MET A 696 0.76 22.80 14.20
CA MET A 696 -0.42 21.98 13.96
C MET A 696 -0.84 21.99 12.48
N GLY A 697 -1.23 20.81 11.98
CA GLY A 697 -1.52 20.53 10.59
C GLY A 697 -0.23 20.37 9.77
N ASN A 698 -0.01 19.19 9.20
CA ASN A 698 1.23 18.93 8.44
C ASN A 698 1.36 19.82 7.19
N ARG A 699 2.57 20.33 6.97
CA ARG A 699 3.00 21.24 5.88
C ARG A 699 2.58 20.73 4.49
N GLY A 700 2.36 21.63 3.55
CA GLY A 700 1.97 21.30 2.18
C GLY A 700 0.50 20.89 2.04
N GLU A 701 -0.40 21.56 2.76
CA GLU A 701 -1.85 21.31 2.72
C GLU A 701 -2.27 19.84 2.95
N ILE A 702 -1.51 19.06 3.74
CA ILE A 702 -1.68 17.60 3.88
C ILE A 702 -3.05 17.22 4.48
N ALA A 703 -3.62 18.07 5.35
CA ALA A 703 -4.98 17.93 5.88
C ALA A 703 -6.09 18.33 4.87
N GLY A 704 -5.72 18.94 3.74
CA GLY A 704 -6.62 19.44 2.71
C GLY A 704 -6.26 20.85 2.24
N LYS A 705 -6.67 21.18 1.01
CA LYS A 705 -6.38 22.48 0.40
C LYS A 705 -6.87 23.66 1.26
N GLY A 706 -6.00 24.64 1.50
CA GLY A 706 -6.22 25.80 2.35
C GLY A 706 -6.05 25.54 3.86
N LEU A 707 -5.73 24.31 4.27
CA LEU A 707 -5.44 23.96 5.66
C LEU A 707 -3.92 23.93 5.92
N ASN A 708 -3.32 25.11 5.80
CA ASN A 708 -1.88 25.39 5.98
C ASN A 708 -1.38 25.10 7.40
N SER A 709 -0.13 24.64 7.53
CA SER A 709 0.57 24.46 8.80
C SER A 709 0.56 25.76 9.62
N THR A 710 0.28 25.64 10.91
CA THR A 710 -0.02 26.78 11.77
C THR A 710 0.47 26.59 13.21
N LEU A 711 0.53 27.63 14.04
CA LEU A 711 0.82 27.45 15.47
C LEU A 711 -0.32 26.70 16.16
N GLY A 712 0.02 25.64 16.90
CA GLY A 712 -0.95 24.82 17.62
C GLY A 712 -1.52 25.52 18.87
N PRO A 713 -2.63 25.01 19.42
CA PRO A 713 -3.04 25.30 20.79
C PRO A 713 -2.06 24.64 21.77
N SER A 714 -1.43 25.44 22.63
CA SER A 714 -0.48 24.97 23.63
C SER A 714 -1.20 24.20 24.76
N PHE A 715 -0.46 23.46 25.58
CA PHE A 715 -1.03 22.72 26.73
C PHE A 715 0.02 22.50 27.82
N LEU A 716 -0.38 22.04 29.01
CA LEU A 716 0.52 21.92 30.16
C LEU A 716 0.96 20.47 30.42
N VAL A 717 2.22 20.32 30.81
CA VAL A 717 2.80 19.06 31.31
C VAL A 717 3.33 19.30 32.72
N LEU A 718 2.96 18.40 33.64
CA LEU A 718 3.60 18.28 34.95
C LEU A 718 4.90 17.49 34.81
N VAL A 719 5.94 17.91 35.52
CA VAL A 719 7.27 17.31 35.61
C VAL A 719 7.58 17.17 37.10
N ASP A 720 7.74 15.94 37.58
CA ASP A 720 7.92 15.60 39.00
C ASP A 720 9.03 14.56 39.13
N GLY A 721 10.25 15.02 39.44
CA GLY A 721 11.44 14.18 39.51
C GLY A 721 11.79 13.54 38.15
N ASP A 722 11.71 12.21 38.09
CA ASP A 722 11.95 11.37 36.91
C ASP A 722 10.70 11.17 36.04
N LYS A 723 9.56 11.79 36.37
CA LYS A 723 8.26 11.53 35.74
C LYS A 723 7.65 12.78 35.12
N THR A 724 6.80 12.56 34.12
CA THR A 724 5.95 13.61 33.53
C THR A 724 4.51 13.14 33.36
N THR A 725 3.58 14.09 33.25
CA THR A 725 2.17 13.82 32.95
C THR A 725 1.52 14.99 32.23
N VAL A 726 0.92 14.74 31.06
CA VAL A 726 0.06 15.69 30.36
C VAL A 726 -1.14 16.05 31.25
N LEU A 727 -1.30 17.34 31.57
CA LEU A 727 -2.43 17.79 32.38
C LEU A 727 -3.70 17.85 31.52
N ALA A 728 -4.68 17.00 31.83
CA ALA A 728 -5.97 16.99 31.15
C ALA A 728 -6.65 18.36 31.19
N ASN A 729 -7.37 18.73 30.11
CA ASN A 729 -8.07 20.01 29.97
C ASN A 729 -7.22 21.29 30.15
N SER A 730 -5.89 21.21 29.98
CA SER A 730 -4.96 22.35 30.11
C SER A 730 -4.74 23.16 28.82
N VAL A 731 -5.40 22.77 27.72
CA VAL A 731 -5.30 23.39 26.39
C VAL A 731 -5.53 24.90 26.42
N THR A 732 -4.72 25.66 25.69
CA THR A 732 -4.81 27.12 25.53
C THR A 732 -5.39 27.54 24.18
N ASP A 733 -5.40 28.84 23.88
CA ASP A 733 -5.60 29.34 22.52
C ASP A 733 -4.40 28.97 21.61
N GLN A 734 -4.56 29.12 20.29
CA GLN A 734 -3.47 28.87 19.33
C GLN A 734 -2.33 29.89 19.51
N GLY A 735 -1.07 29.41 19.52
CA GLY A 735 0.11 30.28 19.58
C GLY A 735 0.30 31.05 20.89
N VAL A 736 -0.11 30.49 22.03
CA VAL A 736 0.22 31.03 23.37
C VAL A 736 1.60 30.55 23.77
N TRP A 737 2.56 31.46 23.97
CA TRP A 737 3.90 31.15 24.50
C TRP A 737 4.09 31.62 25.96
N ASP A 738 3.26 32.56 26.42
CA ASP A 738 3.31 33.11 27.78
C ASP A 738 2.04 32.76 28.58
N TRP A 739 2.13 31.73 29.43
CA TRP A 739 0.96 31.22 30.15
C TRP A 739 0.58 32.09 31.36
N ASN A 740 -0.69 32.49 31.42
CA ASN A 740 -1.30 33.23 32.52
C ASN A 740 -2.74 32.74 32.77
N GLU A 741 -3.43 33.25 33.79
CA GLU A 741 -4.76 32.72 34.17
C GLU A 741 -5.86 32.93 33.10
N ASN A 742 -5.59 33.67 32.02
CA ASN A 742 -6.50 33.85 30.88
C ASN A 742 -6.14 32.95 29.67
N SER A 743 -5.09 32.15 29.77
CA SER A 743 -4.61 31.27 28.69
C SER A 743 -5.47 30.01 28.46
N PRO A 744 -6.10 29.37 29.47
CA PRO A 744 -6.92 28.16 29.25
C PRO A 744 -8.11 28.36 28.30
N LYS A 745 -8.29 27.42 27.37
CA LYS A 745 -9.37 27.30 26.36
C LYS A 745 -9.92 25.86 26.28
N PRO A 746 -10.61 25.37 27.32
CA PRO A 746 -11.19 24.02 27.31
C PRO A 746 -12.20 23.79 26.17
N GLU A 747 -12.74 24.85 25.55
CA GLU A 747 -13.58 24.76 24.35
C GLU A 747 -12.85 24.26 23.09
N LEU A 748 -11.51 24.29 23.07
CA LEU A 748 -10.67 23.75 22.01
C LEU A 748 -10.25 22.29 22.24
N ALA A 749 -10.41 21.75 23.46
CA ALA A 749 -10.12 20.35 23.78
C ALA A 749 -11.27 19.42 23.34
N ALA A 750 -10.98 18.40 22.54
CA ALA A 750 -11.91 17.39 22.07
C ALA A 750 -12.02 16.22 23.05
N ALA A 751 -13.23 15.74 23.31
CA ALA A 751 -13.49 14.60 24.20
C ALA A 751 -13.36 13.23 23.50
N SER A 752 -13.11 13.19 22.19
CA SER A 752 -12.99 11.96 21.40
C SER A 752 -12.29 12.19 20.06
N LEU A 753 -11.74 11.12 19.46
CA LEU A 753 -11.18 11.15 18.11
C LEU A 753 -12.19 11.68 17.08
N LYS A 754 -13.48 11.36 17.22
CA LYS A 754 -14.57 11.87 16.37
C LYS A 754 -14.71 13.40 16.41
N GLU A 755 -14.52 14.01 17.57
CA GLU A 755 -14.61 15.47 17.74
C GLU A 755 -13.30 16.17 17.34
N ALA A 756 -12.18 15.45 17.40
CA ALA A 756 -10.92 15.93 16.88
C ALA A 756 -10.88 15.94 15.33
N LYS A 757 -11.50 14.92 14.72
CA LYS A 757 -11.58 14.75 13.27
C LYS A 757 -12.44 15.81 12.59
N ARG A 758 -11.93 16.43 11.52
CA ARG A 758 -12.73 17.23 10.58
C ARG A 758 -13.50 16.38 9.58
N SER A 759 -14.57 16.97 9.07
CA SER A 759 -15.34 16.45 7.93
C SER A 759 -14.51 16.27 6.65
N THR A 760 -13.43 17.03 6.49
CA THR A 760 -12.48 16.95 5.36
C THR A 760 -11.30 16.02 5.58
N ASP A 761 -10.91 15.75 6.83
CA ASP A 761 -9.76 14.90 7.15
C ASP A 761 -9.96 13.48 6.58
N SER A 762 -8.88 12.81 6.16
CA SER A 762 -8.94 11.39 5.80
C SER A 762 -7.57 10.73 5.94
N TYR A 763 -7.52 9.49 6.41
CA TYR A 763 -6.31 8.69 6.56
C TYR A 763 -6.44 7.36 5.82
N SER A 764 -5.37 6.93 5.15
CA SER A 764 -5.35 5.65 4.45
C SER A 764 -3.93 5.10 4.33
N PHE A 765 -3.66 4.00 5.03
CA PHE A 765 -2.36 3.34 5.10
C PHE A 765 -2.45 1.93 4.52
N GLN A 766 -1.58 1.63 3.55
CA GLN A 766 -1.40 0.29 3.00
C GLN A 766 -0.05 -0.26 3.44
N VAL A 767 -0.07 -1.42 4.07
CA VAL A 767 1.14 -2.10 4.57
C VAL A 767 1.18 -3.53 4.03
N ASN A 768 2.38 -4.01 3.70
CA ASN A 768 2.62 -5.43 3.49
C ASN A 768 3.19 -6.03 4.78
N LYS A 769 2.57 -7.09 5.30
CA LYS A 769 3.09 -7.88 6.41
C LYS A 769 2.99 -9.37 6.06
N ASP A 770 4.09 -10.10 6.27
CA ASP A 770 4.23 -11.52 5.94
C ASP A 770 3.88 -11.88 4.47
N GLY A 771 4.13 -10.94 3.54
CA GLY A 771 3.79 -11.06 2.13
C GLY A 771 2.36 -10.62 1.77
N TYR A 772 1.48 -10.40 2.74
CA TYR A 772 0.09 -10.01 2.53
C TYR A 772 -0.10 -8.50 2.66
N TRP A 773 -0.87 -7.91 1.73
CA TRP A 773 -1.23 -6.49 1.79
C TRP A 773 -2.52 -6.28 2.57
N TYR A 774 -2.52 -5.27 3.44
CA TYR A 774 -3.64 -4.80 4.25
C TYR A 774 -3.97 -3.34 3.90
N LEU A 775 -5.11 -2.85 4.39
CA LEU A 775 -5.52 -1.44 4.29
C LEU A 775 -6.10 -1.01 5.64
N TYR A 776 -5.67 0.14 6.13
CA TYR A 776 -6.15 0.76 7.37
C TYR A 776 -6.59 2.19 7.05
N ASN A 777 -7.84 2.53 7.36
CA ASN A 777 -8.38 3.88 7.16
C ASN A 777 -8.97 4.40 8.47
N ASP A 778 -9.11 5.72 8.59
CA ASP A 778 -9.87 6.33 9.68
C ASP A 778 -11.39 6.09 9.55
N SER A 779 -12.07 5.95 10.68
CA SER A 779 -13.50 5.72 10.73
C SER A 779 -14.30 7.01 10.80
N THR A 780 -15.28 7.18 9.91
CA THR A 780 -16.26 8.28 9.97
C THR A 780 -17.12 8.28 11.24
N ASP A 781 -17.20 7.14 11.92
CA ASP A 781 -18.19 6.90 12.98
C ASP A 781 -17.67 7.29 14.36
N ASP A 782 -16.37 7.12 14.60
CA ASP A 782 -15.71 7.37 15.89
C ASP A 782 -14.28 7.96 15.78
N GLY A 783 -13.73 8.11 14.57
CA GLY A 783 -12.38 8.64 14.33
C GLY A 783 -11.24 7.62 14.49
N SER A 784 -11.49 6.40 14.97
CA SER A 784 -10.42 5.39 15.15
C SER A 784 -9.96 4.78 13.83
N ILE A 785 -8.68 4.36 13.76
CA ILE A 785 -8.13 3.64 12.61
C ILE A 785 -8.65 2.19 12.61
N LYS A 786 -9.14 1.73 11.46
CA LYS A 786 -9.74 0.39 11.28
C LYS A 786 -9.23 -0.30 10.03
N MET A 787 -8.87 -1.58 10.18
CA MET A 787 -8.58 -2.47 9.05
C MET A 787 -9.79 -2.59 8.13
N GLN A 788 -9.57 -2.39 6.84
CA GLN A 788 -10.61 -2.38 5.82
C GLN A 788 -10.74 -3.76 5.15
N THR A 789 -11.98 -4.16 4.88
CA THR A 789 -12.30 -5.42 4.18
C THR A 789 -13.25 -5.17 3.01
N GLY A 790 -13.49 -6.19 2.19
CA GLY A 790 -14.39 -6.11 1.04
C GLY A 790 -13.80 -5.36 -0.15
N PHE A 791 -14.67 -4.86 -1.04
CA PHE A 791 -14.25 -4.08 -2.20
C PHE A 791 -13.85 -2.66 -1.78
N GLN A 792 -12.60 -2.28 -2.09
CA GLN A 792 -12.04 -0.97 -1.75
C GLN A 792 -11.54 -0.28 -3.02
N TYR A 793 -11.70 1.05 -3.12
CA TYR A 793 -11.16 1.85 -4.22
C TYR A 793 -10.01 2.73 -3.71
N LEU A 794 -8.81 2.41 -4.18
CA LEU A 794 -7.58 3.08 -3.77
C LEU A 794 -7.34 4.26 -4.71
N ALA A 795 -7.84 5.44 -4.33
CA ALA A 795 -7.89 6.62 -5.19
C ALA A 795 -6.53 7.02 -5.77
N GLY A 796 -5.49 7.14 -4.92
CA GLY A 796 -4.12 7.46 -5.34
C GLY A 796 -3.44 6.41 -6.23
N GLN A 797 -4.04 5.21 -6.39
CA GLN A 797 -3.58 4.16 -7.30
C GLN A 797 -4.62 3.86 -8.42
N ASN A 798 -5.71 4.63 -8.49
CA ASN A 798 -6.85 4.49 -9.40
C ASN A 798 -7.30 3.04 -9.65
N LYS A 799 -7.34 2.21 -8.60
CA LYS A 799 -7.68 0.77 -8.71
C LYS A 799 -8.73 0.35 -7.68
N THR A 800 -9.68 -0.48 -8.11
CA THR A 800 -10.52 -1.25 -7.18
C THR A 800 -9.79 -2.54 -6.82
N VAL A 801 -9.71 -2.87 -5.54
CA VAL A 801 -9.16 -4.13 -5.02
C VAL A 801 -10.22 -4.85 -4.17
N TYR A 802 -9.87 -6.00 -3.59
CA TYR A 802 -10.69 -6.65 -2.58
C TYR A 802 -9.82 -7.21 -1.46
N TYR A 803 -10.15 -6.88 -0.21
CA TYR A 803 -9.51 -7.41 0.99
C TYR A 803 -10.43 -8.46 1.63
N ASP A 804 -9.89 -9.60 2.05
CA ASP A 804 -10.69 -10.71 2.55
C ASP A 804 -11.36 -10.38 3.91
N PRO A 805 -12.67 -10.64 4.10
CA PRO A 805 -13.35 -10.35 5.37
C PRO A 805 -12.93 -11.21 6.57
N ALA A 806 -12.23 -12.32 6.38
CA ALA A 806 -11.79 -13.20 7.46
C ALA A 806 -10.31 -13.00 7.86
N THR A 807 -9.45 -12.54 6.94
CA THR A 807 -8.02 -12.31 7.21
C THR A 807 -7.51 -10.89 6.96
N GLY A 808 -8.29 -10.03 6.28
CA GLY A 808 -7.86 -8.69 5.87
C GLY A 808 -6.90 -8.66 4.67
N HIS A 809 -6.52 -9.81 4.10
CA HIS A 809 -5.52 -9.87 3.02
C HIS A 809 -6.09 -9.40 1.68
N MET A 810 -5.34 -8.59 0.92
CA MET A 810 -5.68 -8.29 -0.48
C MET A 810 -5.69 -9.56 -1.33
N LEU A 811 -6.74 -9.77 -2.12
CA LEU A 811 -6.91 -10.96 -2.96
C LEU A 811 -6.43 -10.76 -4.39
N TYR A 812 -5.92 -11.86 -4.96
CA TYR A 812 -5.30 -11.93 -6.28
C TYR A 812 -5.89 -13.07 -7.13
N GLY A 813 -5.72 -12.99 -8.46
CA GLY A 813 -6.13 -14.03 -9.40
C GLY A 813 -7.64 -14.21 -9.51
N PHE A 814 -8.07 -15.42 -9.86
CA PHE A 814 -9.49 -15.77 -9.93
C PHE A 814 -10.10 -15.93 -8.54
N GLN A 815 -11.14 -15.17 -8.24
CA GLN A 815 -11.79 -15.16 -6.92
C GLN A 815 -13.31 -15.28 -7.05
N LYS A 816 -13.96 -15.92 -6.07
CA LYS A 816 -15.42 -16.13 -6.07
C LYS A 816 -16.08 -15.49 -4.86
N ILE A 817 -16.39 -14.21 -4.98
CA ILE A 817 -16.95 -13.36 -3.92
C ILE A 817 -18.48 -13.31 -4.07
N ASN A 818 -19.22 -13.62 -3.01
CA ASN A 818 -20.70 -13.59 -2.97
C ASN A 818 -21.35 -14.28 -4.18
N GLY A 819 -20.82 -15.46 -4.55
CA GLY A 819 -21.30 -16.28 -5.66
C GLY A 819 -20.83 -15.84 -7.06
N LYS A 820 -20.36 -14.60 -7.23
CA LYS A 820 -19.85 -14.03 -8.48
C LYS A 820 -18.35 -14.30 -8.66
N THR A 821 -17.90 -14.56 -9.88
CA THR A 821 -16.47 -14.71 -10.20
C THR A 821 -15.86 -13.39 -10.65
N TYR A 822 -14.68 -13.07 -10.13
CA TYR A 822 -13.86 -11.91 -10.44
C TYR A 822 -12.44 -12.35 -10.84
N TYR A 823 -11.66 -11.45 -11.43
CA TYR A 823 -10.22 -11.62 -11.59
C TYR A 823 -9.51 -10.37 -11.10
N PHE A 824 -8.56 -10.53 -10.18
CA PHE A 824 -7.69 -9.48 -9.69
C PHE A 824 -6.28 -9.69 -10.26
N VAL A 825 -5.65 -8.65 -10.79
CA VAL A 825 -4.34 -8.73 -11.44
C VAL A 825 -3.28 -9.14 -10.41
N PRO A 826 -2.52 -10.25 -10.61
CA PRO A 826 -1.56 -10.76 -9.63
C PRO A 826 -0.55 -9.73 -9.13
N ASP A 827 -0.05 -8.88 -10.03
CA ASP A 827 1.05 -7.96 -9.73
C ASP A 827 0.59 -6.69 -8.98
N SER A 828 -0.73 -6.45 -8.85
CA SER A 828 -1.26 -5.17 -8.34
C SER A 828 -2.55 -5.25 -7.51
N GLY A 829 -3.19 -6.43 -7.44
CA GLY A 829 -4.50 -6.61 -6.80
C GLY A 829 -5.69 -5.98 -7.55
N ALA A 830 -5.46 -5.33 -8.70
CA ALA A 830 -6.49 -4.54 -9.38
C ALA A 830 -7.59 -5.43 -10.00
N ARG A 831 -8.86 -5.16 -9.69
CA ARG A 831 -10.04 -5.84 -10.24
C ARG A 831 -10.15 -5.58 -11.75
N PHE A 832 -9.91 -6.62 -12.55
CA PHE A 832 -9.90 -6.52 -14.00
C PHE A 832 -11.29 -6.35 -14.62
N SER A 833 -11.35 -5.64 -15.74
CA SER A 833 -12.55 -5.40 -16.56
C SER A 833 -12.22 -5.52 -18.06
N GLY A 834 -13.20 -5.93 -18.87
CA GLY A 834 -13.01 -6.15 -20.30
C GLY A 834 -12.48 -7.55 -20.62
N GLN A 835 -11.68 -7.68 -21.68
CA GLN A 835 -11.20 -8.99 -22.17
C GLN A 835 -9.74 -9.27 -21.79
N ILE A 836 -9.49 -10.48 -21.29
CA ILE A 836 -8.15 -10.98 -21.00
C ILE A 836 -7.99 -12.42 -21.48
N LYS A 837 -6.76 -12.80 -21.81
CA LYS A 837 -6.38 -14.16 -22.22
C LYS A 837 -5.47 -14.77 -21.15
N LEU A 838 -5.99 -15.72 -20.38
CA LEU A 838 -5.31 -16.37 -19.26
C LEU A 838 -5.13 -17.86 -19.55
N SER A 839 -3.92 -18.38 -19.36
CA SER A 839 -3.55 -19.79 -19.62
C SER A 839 -4.04 -20.34 -20.97
N GLY A 840 -4.02 -19.49 -22.01
CA GLY A 840 -4.46 -19.83 -23.37
C GLY A 840 -5.94 -19.50 -23.69
N TYR A 841 -6.80 -19.38 -22.69
CA TYR A 841 -8.25 -19.16 -22.85
C TYR A 841 -8.62 -17.68 -22.73
N TRP A 842 -9.62 -17.24 -23.49
CA TRP A 842 -10.17 -15.89 -23.38
C TRP A 842 -11.35 -15.85 -22.42
N TYR A 843 -11.39 -14.82 -21.60
CA TYR A 843 -12.45 -14.48 -20.65
C TYR A 843 -13.02 -13.09 -20.99
N LEU A 844 -14.12 -12.72 -20.35
CA LEU A 844 -14.70 -11.37 -20.35
C LEU A 844 -15.15 -11.05 -18.93
N PHE A 845 -14.82 -9.85 -18.45
CA PHE A 845 -15.27 -9.30 -17.18
C PHE A 845 -16.04 -8.01 -17.44
N SER A 846 -17.07 -7.75 -16.64
CA SER A 846 -17.96 -6.59 -16.77
C SER A 846 -17.21 -5.28 -16.57
N ASP A 847 -17.38 -4.33 -17.49
CA ASP A 847 -16.77 -2.99 -17.38
C ASP A 847 -17.37 -2.15 -16.23
N LYS A 848 -18.57 -2.52 -15.73
CA LYS A 848 -19.22 -1.85 -14.59
C LYS A 848 -18.74 -2.39 -13.24
N ASP A 849 -18.74 -3.71 -13.07
CA ASP A 849 -18.56 -4.36 -11.77
C ASP A 849 -17.50 -5.46 -11.72
N GLY A 850 -16.74 -5.69 -12.80
CA GLY A 850 -15.65 -6.68 -12.83
C GLY A 850 -16.09 -8.15 -12.79
N VAL A 851 -17.39 -8.42 -12.90
CA VAL A 851 -17.95 -9.79 -12.83
C VAL A 851 -17.75 -10.53 -14.14
N MET A 852 -17.28 -11.78 -14.06
CA MET A 852 -17.06 -12.67 -15.21
C MET A 852 -18.35 -12.90 -15.99
N GLN A 853 -18.31 -12.61 -17.29
CA GLN A 853 -19.44 -12.70 -18.21
C GLN A 853 -19.45 -14.04 -18.94
N THR A 854 -20.60 -14.71 -18.93
CA THR A 854 -20.82 -15.99 -19.61
C THR A 854 -21.93 -15.86 -20.66
N GLY A 855 -22.18 -16.92 -21.43
CA GLY A 855 -23.24 -16.97 -22.43
C GLY A 855 -22.92 -16.21 -23.72
N PHE A 856 -23.96 -15.85 -24.49
CA PHE A 856 -23.81 -15.05 -25.71
C PHE A 856 -23.53 -13.58 -25.36
N GLN A 857 -22.36 -13.08 -25.77
CA GLN A 857 -21.91 -11.73 -25.47
C GLN A 857 -21.64 -10.96 -26.77
N TYR A 858 -22.07 -9.70 -26.85
CA TYR A 858 -21.80 -8.81 -27.99
C TYR A 858 -20.71 -7.80 -27.64
N LEU A 859 -19.60 -7.88 -28.37
CA LEU A 859 -18.40 -7.11 -28.11
C LEU A 859 -18.40 -5.87 -29.01
N ALA A 860 -18.91 -4.75 -28.50
CA ALA A 860 -19.16 -3.54 -29.29
C ALA A 860 -17.92 -3.06 -30.07
N GLY A 861 -16.77 -2.89 -29.39
CA GLY A 861 -15.52 -2.47 -30.02
C GLY A 861 -14.97 -3.45 -31.08
N GLN A 862 -15.37 -4.72 -31.04
CA GLN A 862 -14.98 -5.76 -32.01
C GLN A 862 -16.13 -6.15 -32.96
N LYS A 863 -17.28 -5.46 -32.87
CA LYS A 863 -18.51 -5.59 -33.66
C LYS A 863 -19.00 -7.04 -33.88
N LYS A 864 -18.73 -7.95 -32.93
CA LYS A 864 -18.99 -9.39 -33.05
C LYS A 864 -19.74 -9.96 -31.84
N THR A 865 -20.62 -10.93 -32.07
CA THR A 865 -21.14 -11.81 -31.02
C THR A 865 -20.18 -12.98 -30.81
N VAL A 866 -19.87 -13.32 -29.57
CA VAL A 866 -19.12 -14.53 -29.17
C VAL A 866 -19.97 -15.36 -28.20
N TYR A 867 -19.43 -16.47 -27.70
CA TYR A 867 -20.03 -17.21 -26.60
C TYR A 867 -18.96 -17.61 -25.58
N TYR A 868 -19.20 -17.30 -24.32
CA TYR A 868 -18.38 -17.73 -23.19
C TYR A 868 -19.09 -18.87 -22.45
N ASP A 869 -18.37 -19.93 -22.14
CA ASP A 869 -18.94 -21.11 -21.52
C ASP A 869 -19.40 -20.85 -20.06
N PRO A 870 -20.64 -21.20 -19.66
CA PRO A 870 -21.12 -20.97 -18.31
C PRO A 870 -20.43 -21.77 -17.20
N ALA A 871 -19.73 -22.87 -17.51
CA ALA A 871 -19.05 -23.69 -16.49
C ALA A 871 -17.59 -23.28 -16.29
N THR A 872 -16.93 -22.75 -17.32
CA THR A 872 -15.48 -22.45 -17.33
C THR A 872 -15.14 -20.98 -17.58
N GLY A 873 -16.08 -20.16 -18.03
CA GLY A 873 -15.82 -18.78 -18.46
C GLY A 873 -15.05 -18.66 -19.78
N HIS A 874 -14.68 -19.77 -20.44
CA HIS A 874 -13.88 -19.77 -21.66
C HIS A 874 -14.66 -19.35 -22.92
N MET A 875 -14.09 -18.48 -23.76
CA MET A 875 -14.64 -18.22 -25.09
C MET A 875 -14.58 -19.49 -25.96
N LEU A 876 -15.72 -19.88 -26.55
CA LEU A 876 -15.83 -21.10 -27.36
C LEU A 876 -15.51 -20.87 -28.84
N TYR A 877 -14.98 -21.92 -29.46
CA TYR A 877 -14.55 -21.96 -30.86
C TYR A 877 -15.13 -23.18 -31.59
N GLY A 878 -15.17 -23.14 -32.92
CA GLY A 878 -15.54 -24.28 -33.76
C GLY A 878 -17.05 -24.57 -33.77
N LEU A 879 -17.42 -25.82 -34.08
CA LEU A 879 -18.82 -26.28 -34.05
C LEU A 879 -19.22 -26.59 -32.61
N GLN A 880 -20.22 -25.89 -32.10
CA GLN A 880 -20.67 -25.99 -30.70
C GLN A 880 -22.17 -26.28 -30.62
N LYS A 881 -22.61 -26.97 -29.57
CA LYS A 881 -24.03 -27.30 -29.33
C LYS A 881 -24.50 -26.68 -28.00
N ILE A 882 -25.16 -25.54 -28.09
CA ILE A 882 -25.63 -24.73 -26.96
C ILE A 882 -27.16 -24.84 -26.90
N ASN A 883 -27.71 -25.23 -25.74
CA ASN A 883 -29.16 -25.37 -25.51
C ASN A 883 -29.90 -26.09 -26.65
N GLY A 884 -29.36 -27.27 -27.02
CA GLY A 884 -29.87 -28.12 -28.10
C GLY A 884 -29.50 -27.68 -29.53
N LYS A 885 -29.21 -26.40 -29.75
CA LYS A 885 -28.97 -25.77 -31.07
C LYS A 885 -27.47 -25.80 -31.43
N THR A 886 -27.17 -26.01 -32.71
CA THR A 886 -25.77 -25.99 -33.20
C THR A 886 -25.40 -24.61 -33.73
N TYR A 887 -24.22 -24.13 -33.36
CA TYR A 887 -23.61 -22.87 -33.78
C TYR A 887 -22.21 -23.13 -34.34
N TYR A 888 -21.62 -22.13 -35.00
CA TYR A 888 -20.21 -22.14 -35.38
C TYR A 888 -19.54 -20.83 -34.98
N PHE A 889 -18.44 -20.91 -34.23
CA PHE A 889 -17.64 -19.77 -33.80
C PHE A 889 -16.28 -19.81 -34.52
N ALA A 890 -15.88 -18.70 -35.14
CA ALA A 890 -14.69 -18.65 -35.99
C ALA A 890 -13.40 -18.93 -35.19
N PRO A 891 -12.59 -19.95 -35.55
CA PRO A 891 -11.44 -20.37 -34.73
C PRO A 891 -10.42 -19.27 -34.40
N GLY A 892 -10.19 -18.32 -35.29
CA GLY A 892 -9.25 -17.21 -35.05
C GLY A 892 -9.81 -16.01 -34.26
N SER A 893 -11.11 -15.97 -33.94
CA SER A 893 -11.72 -14.76 -33.35
C SER A 893 -12.91 -14.98 -32.41
N GLY A 894 -13.40 -16.21 -32.25
CA GLY A 894 -14.59 -16.53 -31.46
C GLY A 894 -15.92 -16.03 -32.07
N ALA A 895 -15.89 -15.35 -33.23
CA ALA A 895 -17.08 -14.71 -33.80
C ALA A 895 -18.15 -15.74 -34.24
N ARG A 896 -19.38 -15.59 -33.74
CA ARG A 896 -20.56 -16.39 -34.10
C ARG A 896 -20.90 -16.18 -35.59
N VAL A 897 -20.63 -17.19 -36.41
CA VAL A 897 -20.83 -17.13 -37.85
C VAL A 897 -22.32 -17.20 -38.21
N VAL A 898 -22.69 -16.40 -39.20
CA VAL A 898 -24.04 -16.34 -39.79
C VAL A 898 -23.95 -16.55 -41.31
N GLY A 899 -25.02 -17.07 -41.93
CA GLY A 899 -25.06 -17.33 -43.37
C GLY A 899 -24.33 -18.61 -43.80
N GLN A 900 -23.89 -18.66 -45.06
CA GLN A 900 -23.25 -19.83 -45.64
C GLN A 900 -21.73 -19.79 -45.45
N ILE A 901 -21.15 -20.83 -44.82
CA ILE A 901 -19.69 -20.98 -44.62
C ILE A 901 -19.22 -22.40 -44.98
N LYS A 902 -17.94 -22.52 -45.33
CA LYS A 902 -17.26 -23.78 -45.65
C LYS A 902 -16.32 -24.18 -44.50
N ILE A 903 -16.58 -25.31 -43.85
CA ILE A 903 -15.83 -25.84 -42.71
C ILE A 903 -15.27 -27.21 -43.11
N ASN A 904 -13.96 -27.41 -42.98
CA ASN A 904 -13.24 -28.64 -43.33
C ASN A 904 -13.69 -29.21 -44.70
N GLY A 905 -13.65 -28.35 -45.72
CA GLY A 905 -14.02 -28.67 -47.11
C GLY A 905 -15.52 -28.70 -47.42
N LYS A 906 -16.40 -28.75 -46.41
CA LYS A 906 -17.85 -28.96 -46.57
C LYS A 906 -18.63 -27.66 -46.30
N TRP A 907 -19.72 -27.43 -47.03
CA TRP A 907 -20.56 -26.24 -46.83
C TRP A 907 -21.68 -26.49 -45.81
N TYR A 908 -21.93 -25.48 -44.98
CA TYR A 908 -22.98 -25.41 -43.97
C TYR A 908 -23.82 -24.14 -44.19
N MET A 909 -24.88 -23.95 -43.41
CA MET A 909 -25.69 -22.74 -43.36
C MET A 909 -26.02 -22.46 -41.91
N PHE A 910 -25.90 -21.21 -41.48
CA PHE A 910 -26.30 -20.70 -40.19
C PHE A 910 -27.30 -19.56 -40.44
N ASP A 911 -28.32 -19.43 -39.60
CA ASP A 911 -29.32 -18.38 -39.77
C ASP A 911 -28.69 -16.97 -39.67
N LYS A 912 -29.22 -16.02 -40.44
CA LYS A 912 -28.70 -14.65 -40.53
C LYS A 912 -28.87 -13.84 -39.25
N LYS A 913 -29.91 -14.10 -38.44
CA LYS A 913 -30.18 -13.34 -37.20
C LYS A 913 -29.61 -14.06 -35.96
N THR A 914 -29.88 -15.35 -35.87
CA THR A 914 -29.62 -16.17 -34.67
C THR A 914 -28.30 -16.94 -34.73
N GLY A 915 -27.71 -17.19 -35.91
CA GLY A 915 -26.52 -18.04 -36.06
C GLY A 915 -26.78 -19.54 -35.84
N VAL A 916 -28.03 -19.99 -35.75
CA VAL A 916 -28.37 -21.42 -35.58
C VAL A 916 -28.21 -22.17 -36.89
N MET A 917 -27.55 -23.33 -36.86
CA MET A 917 -27.31 -24.19 -38.02
C MET A 917 -28.63 -24.63 -38.68
N GLN A 918 -28.74 -24.36 -39.97
CA GLN A 918 -29.91 -24.61 -40.79
C GLN A 918 -29.80 -25.93 -41.55
N THR A 919 -30.92 -26.66 -41.65
CA THR A 919 -31.02 -27.90 -42.44
C THR A 919 -32.25 -27.87 -43.35
N GLY A 920 -32.37 -28.82 -44.27
CA GLY A 920 -33.46 -28.87 -45.26
C GLY A 920 -33.16 -28.05 -46.53
N PHE A 921 -34.21 -27.66 -47.26
CA PHE A 921 -34.10 -26.84 -48.47
C PHE A 921 -33.94 -25.36 -48.13
N HIS A 922 -32.90 -24.71 -48.67
CA HIS A 922 -32.65 -23.27 -48.49
C HIS A 922 -32.41 -22.58 -49.83
N TYR A 923 -32.93 -21.37 -50.00
CA TYR A 923 -32.65 -20.51 -51.15
C TYR A 923 -31.58 -19.47 -50.79
N ILE A 924 -30.48 -19.47 -51.55
CA ILE A 924 -29.34 -18.58 -51.34
C ILE A 924 -29.44 -17.47 -52.40
N ALA A 925 -30.09 -16.37 -52.03
CA ALA A 925 -30.44 -15.28 -52.95
C ALA A 925 -29.22 -14.69 -53.69
N SER A 926 -28.12 -14.43 -52.97
CA SER A 926 -26.86 -13.92 -53.54
C SER A 926 -26.20 -14.87 -54.56
N GLN A 927 -26.58 -16.15 -54.57
CA GLN A 927 -26.10 -17.16 -55.52
C GLN A 927 -27.25 -17.71 -56.40
N LYS A 928 -28.41 -17.04 -56.37
CA LYS A 928 -29.66 -17.32 -57.12
C LYS A 928 -30.09 -18.80 -57.18
N LYS A 929 -29.77 -19.60 -56.16
CA LYS A 929 -29.95 -21.08 -56.17
C LYS A 929 -30.67 -21.61 -54.93
N THR A 930 -31.52 -22.64 -55.10
CA THR A 930 -31.88 -23.53 -53.97
C THR A 930 -30.77 -24.55 -53.76
N VAL A 931 -30.46 -24.89 -52.52
CA VAL A 931 -29.59 -26.03 -52.13
C VAL A 931 -30.32 -26.91 -51.11
N TYR A 932 -29.69 -27.98 -50.63
CA TYR A 932 -30.21 -28.78 -49.52
C TYR A 932 -29.11 -29.14 -48.52
N TYR A 933 -29.38 -28.93 -47.25
CA TYR A 933 -28.49 -29.23 -46.12
C TYR A 933 -29.00 -30.44 -45.34
N SER A 934 -28.12 -31.40 -45.08
CA SER A 934 -28.42 -32.67 -44.41
C SER A 934 -28.96 -32.48 -42.99
N PRO A 935 -30.18 -32.95 -42.65
CA PRO A 935 -30.67 -32.93 -41.27
C PRO A 935 -29.80 -33.73 -40.29
N LYS A 936 -29.08 -34.76 -40.77
CA LYS A 936 -28.19 -35.58 -39.93
C LYS A 936 -26.80 -34.95 -39.68
N THR A 937 -26.35 -34.02 -40.53
CA THR A 937 -24.93 -33.57 -40.50
C THR A 937 -24.70 -32.09 -40.80
N GLY A 938 -25.74 -31.28 -41.04
CA GLY A 938 -25.63 -29.86 -41.43
C GLY A 938 -25.01 -29.60 -42.82
N GLN A 939 -24.47 -30.63 -43.47
CA GLN A 939 -23.65 -30.50 -44.68
C GLN A 939 -24.50 -30.37 -45.95
N MET A 940 -24.11 -29.48 -46.86
CA MET A 940 -24.75 -29.32 -48.17
C MET A 940 -24.60 -30.61 -48.99
N LEU A 941 -25.70 -31.09 -49.56
CA LEU A 941 -25.72 -32.31 -50.37
C LEU A 941 -25.44 -32.04 -51.85
N TYR A 942 -24.83 -33.04 -52.50
CA TYR A 942 -24.40 -33.00 -53.89
C TYR A 942 -24.89 -34.23 -54.67
N GLY A 943 -25.08 -34.08 -55.97
CA GLY A 943 -25.48 -35.18 -56.86
C GLY A 943 -26.92 -35.65 -56.66
N LEU A 944 -27.18 -36.92 -57.00
CA LEU A 944 -28.50 -37.54 -56.93
C LEU A 944 -28.81 -37.98 -55.50
N GLN A 945 -29.85 -37.41 -54.89
CA GLN A 945 -30.20 -37.61 -53.48
C GLN A 945 -31.69 -37.94 -53.30
N LYS A 946 -32.02 -38.73 -52.28
CA LYS A 946 -33.40 -39.06 -51.92
C LYS A 946 -33.76 -38.38 -50.60
N VAL A 947 -34.73 -37.47 -50.63
CA VAL A 947 -35.19 -36.68 -49.48
C VAL A 947 -36.70 -36.90 -49.34
N ASN A 948 -37.14 -37.32 -48.15
CA ASN A 948 -38.54 -37.55 -47.78
C ASN A 948 -39.31 -38.30 -48.90
N GLY A 949 -38.78 -39.47 -49.28
CA GLY A 949 -39.32 -40.34 -50.35
C GLY A 949 -39.03 -39.89 -51.79
N LYS A 950 -38.88 -38.58 -52.04
CA LYS A 950 -38.73 -37.96 -53.37
C LYS A 950 -37.26 -37.86 -53.78
N TRP A 951 -36.98 -37.98 -55.08
CA TRP A 951 -35.63 -37.79 -55.62
C TRP A 951 -35.39 -36.34 -56.06
N TYR A 952 -34.19 -35.84 -55.75
CA TYR A 952 -33.68 -34.54 -56.14
C TYR A 952 -32.27 -34.69 -56.74
N MET A 953 -31.85 -33.73 -57.56
CA MET A 953 -30.50 -33.64 -58.08
C MET A 953 -29.91 -32.30 -57.69
N PHE A 954 -28.72 -32.34 -57.10
CA PHE A 954 -27.92 -31.17 -56.77
C PHE A 954 -26.68 -31.16 -57.66
N ASP A 955 -26.31 -30.00 -58.20
CA ASP A 955 -25.10 -29.89 -59.00
C ASP A 955 -23.86 -30.29 -58.19
N LYS A 956 -22.91 -30.96 -58.85
CA LYS A 956 -21.73 -31.56 -58.21
C LYS A 956 -20.64 -30.56 -57.83
N ARG A 957 -20.69 -29.32 -58.33
CA ARG A 957 -19.75 -28.24 -57.97
C ARG A 957 -20.40 -27.24 -57.02
N SER A 958 -21.59 -26.75 -57.38
CA SER A 958 -22.27 -25.64 -56.72
C SER A 958 -23.32 -26.03 -55.67
N GLY A 959 -23.74 -27.30 -55.62
CA GLY A 959 -24.85 -27.77 -54.76
C GLY A 959 -26.25 -27.31 -55.21
N ALA A 960 -26.37 -26.60 -56.34
CA ALA A 960 -27.64 -26.05 -56.81
C ALA A 960 -28.65 -27.16 -57.16
N LYS A 961 -29.90 -27.05 -56.69
CA LYS A 961 -31.03 -27.93 -56.99
C LYS A 961 -31.41 -27.81 -58.47
N ILE A 962 -30.91 -28.72 -59.28
CA ILE A 962 -31.09 -28.75 -60.73
C ILE A 962 -32.15 -29.78 -61.12
N SER A 963 -32.99 -29.46 -62.10
CA SER A 963 -33.90 -30.46 -62.68
C SER A 963 -33.18 -31.46 -63.58
N TYR A 964 -32.03 -31.08 -64.15
CA TYR A 964 -31.26 -31.87 -65.12
C TYR A 964 -29.75 -31.71 -64.95
N GLN A 965 -28.99 -32.81 -65.01
CA GLN A 965 -27.52 -32.81 -65.08
C GLN A 965 -27.06 -33.59 -66.31
N THR A 966 -26.13 -33.03 -67.10
CA THR A 966 -25.45 -33.75 -68.19
C THR A 966 -24.49 -34.80 -67.60
N VAL A 967 -24.63 -36.06 -68.03
CA VAL A 967 -23.91 -37.23 -67.52
C VAL A 967 -23.76 -38.24 -68.65
N GLY A 968 -22.54 -38.43 -69.15
CA GLY A 968 -22.25 -39.48 -70.13
C GLY A 968 -22.19 -40.86 -69.45
N THR A 969 -23.25 -41.65 -69.51
CA THR A 969 -23.28 -42.99 -68.90
C THR A 969 -24.19 -43.93 -69.67
N TYR A 970 -23.70 -45.13 -69.96
CA TYR A 970 -24.51 -46.12 -70.67
C TYR A 970 -25.52 -46.80 -69.73
N ILE A 971 -26.70 -47.10 -70.25
CA ILE A 971 -27.80 -47.76 -69.55
C ILE A 971 -28.31 -48.96 -70.36
N ARG A 972 -28.81 -49.97 -69.65
CA ARG A 972 -29.48 -51.17 -70.20
C ARG A 972 -30.93 -51.19 -69.74
N LEU A 973 -31.88 -51.47 -70.63
CA LEU A 973 -33.28 -51.67 -70.23
C LEU A 973 -33.48 -53.05 -69.61
N LYS A 974 -34.03 -53.12 -68.40
CA LYS A 974 -34.42 -54.38 -67.72
C LYS A 974 -35.90 -54.72 -67.85
N HIS A 975 -36.73 -53.73 -68.19
CA HIS A 975 -38.14 -53.91 -68.57
C HIS A 975 -38.40 -53.16 -69.90
N ASN A 976 -39.54 -53.39 -70.55
CA ASN A 976 -39.99 -52.53 -71.64
C ASN A 976 -40.22 -51.11 -71.08
N ALA A 977 -39.64 -50.10 -71.73
CA ALA A 977 -39.68 -48.73 -71.26
C ALA A 977 -40.44 -47.82 -72.22
N ALA A 978 -41.53 -47.24 -71.74
CA ALA A 978 -42.11 -46.07 -72.39
C ALA A 978 -41.11 -44.90 -72.38
N LEU A 979 -41.08 -44.14 -73.47
CA LEU A 979 -40.37 -42.88 -73.55
C LEU A 979 -41.24 -41.75 -72.99
N TYR A 980 -40.58 -40.74 -72.41
CA TYR A 980 -41.22 -39.60 -71.77
C TYR A 980 -40.63 -38.28 -72.30
N SER A 981 -41.45 -37.23 -72.29
CA SER A 981 -41.04 -35.86 -72.62
C SER A 981 -40.32 -35.18 -71.46
N ALA A 982 -39.73 -34.00 -71.72
CA ALA A 982 -39.09 -33.17 -70.69
C ALA A 982 -40.04 -32.74 -69.56
N LYS A 983 -41.36 -32.71 -69.82
CA LYS A 983 -42.44 -32.42 -68.85
C LYS A 983 -42.99 -33.69 -68.16
N GLY A 984 -42.55 -34.88 -68.56
CA GLY A 984 -42.98 -36.17 -67.97
C GLY A 984 -44.24 -36.79 -68.55
N LYS A 985 -44.84 -36.22 -69.61
CA LYS A 985 -45.89 -36.90 -70.38
C LYS A 985 -45.26 -38.10 -71.11
N LYS A 986 -45.96 -39.25 -71.14
CA LYS A 986 -45.61 -40.39 -72.01
C LYS A 986 -45.70 -39.91 -73.46
N THR A 987 -44.76 -40.31 -74.33
CA THR A 987 -44.78 -39.94 -75.76
C THR A 987 -45.38 -41.07 -76.60
N GLU A 988 -46.02 -40.77 -77.73
CA GLU A 988 -46.48 -41.79 -78.69
C GLU A 988 -45.33 -42.62 -79.32
N ALA A 989 -44.10 -42.10 -79.32
CA ALA A 989 -42.93 -42.80 -79.84
C ALA A 989 -42.77 -44.22 -79.25
N LYS A 990 -42.68 -45.23 -80.15
CA LYS A 990 -42.70 -46.67 -79.83
C LYS A 990 -41.79 -47.02 -78.64
N SER A 991 -42.34 -47.75 -77.66
CA SER A 991 -41.65 -48.10 -76.41
C SER A 991 -40.37 -48.89 -76.67
N TYR A 992 -39.28 -48.49 -76.02
CA TYR A 992 -38.00 -49.21 -76.11
C TYR A 992 -38.10 -50.57 -75.40
N LYS A 993 -37.69 -51.65 -76.07
CA LYS A 993 -37.85 -53.02 -75.57
C LYS A 993 -36.78 -53.40 -74.54
N LYS A 994 -37.15 -54.31 -73.63
CA LYS A 994 -36.26 -54.95 -72.63
C LYS A 994 -35.00 -55.49 -73.32
N GLY A 995 -33.83 -55.23 -72.75
CA GLY A 995 -32.55 -55.70 -73.27
C GLY A 995 -31.82 -54.72 -74.19
N LEU A 996 -32.42 -53.59 -74.59
CA LEU A 996 -31.71 -52.53 -75.31
C LEU A 996 -30.61 -51.89 -74.45
N TYR A 997 -29.48 -51.52 -75.07
CA TYR A 997 -28.37 -50.79 -74.47
C TYR A 997 -28.20 -49.46 -75.20
N THR A 998 -28.00 -48.37 -74.48
CA THR A 998 -27.88 -47.03 -75.08
C THR A 998 -27.09 -46.08 -74.18
N LYS A 999 -26.51 -45.02 -74.76
CA LYS A 999 -25.81 -43.96 -74.02
C LYS A 999 -26.85 -42.98 -73.48
N SER A 1000 -26.95 -42.85 -72.16
CA SER A 1000 -27.59 -41.67 -71.57
C SER A 1000 -26.61 -40.50 -71.63
N VAL A 1001 -27.17 -39.32 -71.91
CA VAL A 1001 -26.45 -38.04 -71.97
C VAL A 1001 -26.71 -37.17 -70.74
N GLY A 1002 -27.60 -37.59 -69.83
CA GLY A 1002 -27.88 -36.87 -68.60
C GLY A 1002 -29.02 -37.47 -67.78
N ILE A 1003 -29.18 -36.99 -66.55
CA ILE A 1003 -30.22 -37.42 -65.62
C ILE A 1003 -31.18 -36.23 -65.42
N ARG A 1004 -32.50 -36.48 -65.49
CA ARG A 1004 -33.55 -35.49 -65.19
C ARG A 1004 -34.43 -35.98 -64.05
N ILE A 1005 -34.73 -35.11 -63.11
CA ILE A 1005 -35.78 -35.30 -62.11
C ILE A 1005 -37.09 -34.77 -62.68
N ILE A 1006 -38.14 -35.59 -62.69
CA ILE A 1006 -39.48 -35.19 -63.13
C ILE A 1006 -40.51 -35.70 -62.13
N LYS A 1007 -41.31 -34.79 -61.54
CA LYS A 1007 -42.30 -35.08 -60.47
C LYS A 1007 -41.73 -36.02 -59.37
N GLY A 1008 -40.55 -35.70 -58.85
CA GLY A 1008 -39.86 -36.43 -57.78
C GLY A 1008 -39.31 -37.82 -58.15
N LYS A 1009 -39.34 -38.21 -59.43
CA LYS A 1009 -38.85 -39.50 -59.93
C LYS A 1009 -37.66 -39.29 -60.89
N VAL A 1010 -36.71 -40.22 -60.87
CA VAL A 1010 -35.46 -40.13 -61.67
C VAL A 1010 -35.69 -40.66 -63.08
N TYR A 1011 -35.19 -39.93 -64.08
CA TYR A 1011 -35.20 -40.32 -65.49
C TYR A 1011 -33.80 -40.14 -66.10
N TYR A 1012 -33.46 -40.97 -67.07
CA TYR A 1012 -32.25 -40.85 -67.90
C TYR A 1012 -32.61 -40.29 -69.28
N LYS A 1013 -31.97 -39.18 -69.66
CA LYS A 1013 -32.06 -38.55 -70.99
C LYS A 1013 -31.24 -39.37 -71.99
N LEU A 1014 -31.81 -39.62 -73.16
CA LEU A 1014 -31.15 -40.25 -74.30
C LEU A 1014 -30.62 -39.20 -75.28
N SER A 1015 -29.73 -39.59 -76.19
CA SER A 1015 -29.21 -38.70 -77.25
C SER A 1015 -30.33 -38.04 -78.07
N ASN A 1016 -31.44 -38.76 -78.34
CA ASN A 1016 -32.62 -38.26 -79.06
C ASN A 1016 -33.54 -37.33 -78.24
N GLY A 1017 -33.06 -36.81 -77.10
CA GLY A 1017 -33.79 -35.85 -76.26
C GLY A 1017 -34.94 -36.44 -75.42
N LYS A 1018 -35.34 -37.71 -75.63
CA LYS A 1018 -36.39 -38.38 -74.85
C LYS A 1018 -35.84 -38.96 -73.52
N TYR A 1019 -36.73 -39.29 -72.59
CA TYR A 1019 -36.39 -39.70 -71.22
C TYR A 1019 -36.94 -41.09 -70.85
N ILE A 1020 -36.20 -41.88 -70.08
CA ILE A 1020 -36.62 -43.19 -69.54
C ILE A 1020 -36.56 -43.19 -68.01
N LYS A 1021 -37.63 -43.67 -67.35
CA LYS A 1021 -37.68 -43.87 -65.87
C LYS A 1021 -36.52 -44.76 -65.40
N ALA A 1022 -35.80 -44.34 -64.36
CA ALA A 1022 -34.68 -45.08 -63.77
C ALA A 1022 -35.07 -46.52 -63.34
N GLY A 1023 -36.28 -46.70 -62.81
CA GLY A 1023 -36.81 -48.01 -62.42
C GLY A 1023 -36.92 -49.04 -63.55
N ASN A 1024 -36.87 -48.62 -64.82
CA ASN A 1024 -36.94 -49.51 -65.99
C ASN A 1024 -35.56 -49.94 -66.51
N ILE A 1025 -34.47 -49.36 -65.99
CA ILE A 1025 -33.11 -49.57 -66.50
C ILE A 1025 -32.16 -50.15 -65.43
N THR A 1026 -30.95 -50.47 -65.87
CA THR A 1026 -29.78 -50.65 -65.02
C THR A 1026 -28.65 -49.80 -65.56
N VAL A 1027 -27.98 -49.07 -64.69
CA VAL A 1027 -26.84 -48.21 -65.02
C VAL A 1027 -25.61 -49.08 -65.27
N GLY A 1028 -24.87 -48.80 -66.34
CA GLY A 1028 -23.64 -49.50 -66.65
C GLY A 1028 -22.49 -49.07 -65.73
N LYS A 1029 -21.87 -50.00 -65.01
CA LYS A 1029 -20.62 -49.76 -64.27
C LYS A 1029 -19.44 -50.00 -65.21
N LYS A 1030 -18.66 -48.97 -65.53
CA LYS A 1030 -17.40 -49.09 -66.29
C LYS A 1030 -16.42 -49.97 -65.51
N ARG A 1031 -15.79 -50.94 -66.18
CA ARG A 1031 -14.76 -51.83 -65.64
C ARG A 1031 -13.66 -52.03 -66.69
N THR A 1032 -12.44 -52.33 -66.24
CA THR A 1032 -11.27 -52.57 -67.08
C THR A 1032 -11.01 -54.07 -67.18
N LEU A 1033 -10.66 -54.58 -68.36
CA LEU A 1033 -10.32 -56.00 -68.52
C LEU A 1033 -8.89 -56.29 -68.04
N LYS A 1034 -8.75 -57.16 -67.03
CA LYS A 1034 -7.45 -57.57 -66.46
C LYS A 1034 -6.67 -58.55 -67.35
N LYS A 1035 -7.37 -59.23 -68.26
CA LYS A 1035 -6.80 -60.19 -69.23
C LYS A 1035 -7.62 -60.22 -70.52
N ASN A 1036 -7.04 -60.76 -71.60
CA ASN A 1036 -7.74 -60.94 -72.87
C ASN A 1036 -9.02 -61.77 -72.65
N ALA A 1037 -10.14 -61.27 -73.18
CA ALA A 1037 -11.46 -61.73 -72.80
C ALA A 1037 -12.37 -61.96 -74.01
N TYR A 1038 -12.86 -63.18 -74.15
CA TYR A 1038 -13.86 -63.50 -75.17
C TYR A 1038 -15.24 -62.95 -74.80
N ILE A 1039 -15.98 -62.54 -75.82
CA ILE A 1039 -17.42 -62.29 -75.72
C ILE A 1039 -18.17 -63.64 -75.83
N TYR A 1040 -19.16 -63.79 -74.97
CA TYR A 1040 -20.05 -64.94 -74.87
C TYR A 1040 -21.50 -64.51 -75.15
N VAL A 1041 -22.33 -65.42 -75.64
CA VAL A 1041 -23.77 -65.21 -75.83
C VAL A 1041 -24.63 -65.99 -74.81
N LYS A 1042 -25.96 -65.88 -74.91
CA LYS A 1042 -26.91 -66.62 -74.06
C LYS A 1042 -26.60 -68.14 -74.10
N LYS A 1043 -26.84 -68.85 -72.98
CA LYS A 1043 -26.37 -70.24 -72.73
C LYS A 1043 -24.83 -70.42 -72.71
N GLY A 1044 -24.04 -69.34 -72.64
CA GLY A 1044 -22.59 -69.43 -72.41
C GLY A 1044 -21.72 -69.78 -73.63
N LYS A 1045 -22.28 -69.84 -74.85
CA LYS A 1045 -21.50 -70.11 -76.07
C LYS A 1045 -20.49 -68.98 -76.36
N LYS A 1046 -19.24 -69.33 -76.65
CA LYS A 1046 -18.12 -68.42 -77.02
C LYS A 1046 -18.30 -67.91 -78.46
N VAL A 1047 -18.16 -66.61 -78.70
CA VAL A 1047 -18.11 -66.06 -80.08
C VAL A 1047 -16.73 -66.37 -80.66
N LYS A 1048 -16.67 -67.21 -81.72
CA LYS A 1048 -15.40 -67.73 -82.28
C LYS A 1048 -14.64 -66.76 -83.21
N ALA A 1049 -15.34 -65.86 -83.93
CA ALA A 1049 -14.70 -64.96 -84.91
C ALA A 1049 -13.68 -64.00 -84.27
N LEU A 1050 -12.66 -63.57 -85.03
CA LEU A 1050 -11.58 -62.67 -84.58
C LEU A 1050 -12.08 -61.40 -83.85
N LYS A 1051 -13.20 -60.81 -84.33
CA LYS A 1051 -13.87 -59.65 -83.71
C LYS A 1051 -14.51 -59.94 -82.32
N GLY A 1052 -14.44 -61.18 -81.83
CA GLY A 1052 -15.00 -61.65 -80.56
C GLY A 1052 -14.06 -61.60 -79.35
N VAL A 1053 -12.76 -61.36 -79.55
CA VAL A 1053 -11.77 -61.18 -78.46
C VAL A 1053 -11.67 -59.72 -78.06
N GLN A 1054 -11.56 -59.42 -76.78
CA GLN A 1054 -11.36 -58.07 -76.24
C GLN A 1054 -10.02 -58.01 -75.50
N LYS A 1055 -9.13 -57.08 -75.88
CA LYS A 1055 -7.77 -56.98 -75.31
C LYS A 1055 -7.79 -56.57 -73.83
N LYS A 1056 -6.80 -57.05 -73.06
CA LYS A 1056 -6.40 -56.55 -71.73
C LYS A 1056 -6.30 -55.01 -71.75
N GLY A 1057 -6.60 -54.36 -70.64
CA GLY A 1057 -6.63 -52.89 -70.51
C GLY A 1057 -7.86 -52.21 -71.14
N SER A 1058 -8.54 -52.84 -72.10
CA SER A 1058 -9.75 -52.22 -72.68
C SER A 1058 -10.91 -52.18 -71.68
N THR A 1059 -11.62 -51.04 -71.64
CA THR A 1059 -12.73 -50.85 -70.70
C THR A 1059 -14.07 -51.22 -71.34
N LYS A 1060 -14.98 -51.79 -70.55
CA LYS A 1060 -16.36 -52.12 -70.94
C LYS A 1060 -17.32 -51.69 -69.82
N TYR A 1061 -18.53 -51.30 -70.19
CA TYR A 1061 -19.60 -51.13 -69.23
C TYR A 1061 -20.21 -52.50 -68.89
N THR A 1062 -20.51 -52.73 -67.62
CA THR A 1062 -21.13 -53.96 -67.09
C THR A 1062 -22.49 -53.64 -66.51
N TYR A 1063 -23.52 -54.42 -66.83
CA TYR A 1063 -24.92 -54.02 -66.63
C TYR A 1063 -25.78 -55.12 -65.97
N GLY A 1064 -26.25 -54.84 -64.75
CA GLY A 1064 -26.95 -55.81 -63.92
C GLY A 1064 -26.01 -56.60 -63.02
N SER A 1065 -26.60 -57.46 -62.19
CA SER A 1065 -25.89 -58.48 -61.41
C SER A 1065 -25.13 -59.44 -62.34
N VAL A 1066 -24.22 -60.20 -61.74
CA VAL A 1066 -23.56 -61.34 -62.41
C VAL A 1066 -24.63 -62.34 -62.87
N VAL A 1067 -24.51 -62.81 -64.10
CA VAL A 1067 -25.31 -63.90 -64.69
C VAL A 1067 -24.44 -65.16 -64.73
N ILE A 1068 -25.02 -66.31 -64.40
CA ILE A 1068 -24.31 -67.59 -64.42
C ILE A 1068 -24.74 -68.38 -65.67
N PHE A 1069 -23.76 -68.95 -66.39
CA PHE A 1069 -23.99 -69.97 -67.42
C PHE A 1069 -22.99 -71.11 -67.18
N GLN A 1070 -23.48 -72.36 -67.09
CA GLN A 1070 -22.63 -73.56 -66.95
C GLN A 1070 -21.58 -73.41 -65.81
N GLY A 1071 -22.05 -73.09 -64.60
CA GLY A 1071 -21.24 -72.81 -63.41
C GLY A 1071 -20.39 -71.52 -63.43
N LYS A 1072 -20.15 -70.94 -64.62
CA LYS A 1072 -19.25 -69.80 -64.81
C LYS A 1072 -19.99 -68.47 -64.67
N LYS A 1073 -19.38 -67.52 -63.96
CA LYS A 1073 -19.93 -66.18 -63.66
C LYS A 1073 -19.57 -65.16 -64.76
N PHE A 1074 -20.53 -64.37 -65.23
CA PHE A 1074 -20.38 -63.38 -66.32
C PHE A 1074 -21.05 -62.05 -65.98
N TYR A 1075 -20.50 -60.93 -66.45
CA TYR A 1075 -21.24 -59.66 -66.59
C TYR A 1075 -21.81 -59.54 -68.00
N ALA A 1076 -23.02 -59.00 -68.13
CA ALA A 1076 -23.52 -58.54 -69.42
C ALA A 1076 -22.84 -57.23 -69.82
N VAL A 1077 -22.43 -57.09 -71.08
CA VAL A 1077 -21.65 -55.95 -71.61
C VAL A 1077 -22.28 -55.26 -72.82
N ALA A 1078 -23.15 -55.94 -73.56
CA ALA A 1078 -23.98 -55.38 -74.64
C ALA A 1078 -25.18 -56.31 -74.90
N SER A 1079 -26.05 -56.00 -75.87
CA SER A 1079 -27.22 -56.84 -76.18
C SER A 1079 -26.79 -58.24 -76.61
N GLY A 1080 -27.35 -59.26 -75.96
CA GLY A 1080 -26.97 -60.66 -76.10
C GLY A 1080 -25.54 -61.03 -75.68
N LYS A 1081 -24.69 -60.07 -75.28
CA LYS A 1081 -23.22 -60.22 -75.15
C LYS A 1081 -22.76 -60.10 -73.70
N TYR A 1082 -21.94 -61.05 -73.28
CA TYR A 1082 -21.46 -61.25 -71.91
C TYR A 1082 -19.94 -61.46 -71.90
N ILE A 1083 -19.27 -61.13 -70.80
CA ILE A 1083 -17.84 -61.44 -70.55
C ILE A 1083 -17.71 -62.01 -69.14
N LYS A 1084 -16.86 -63.02 -68.94
CA LYS A 1084 -16.61 -63.64 -67.62
C LYS A 1084 -16.29 -62.56 -66.56
N SER A 1085 -16.91 -62.64 -65.39
CA SER A 1085 -16.72 -61.64 -64.34
C SER A 1085 -15.28 -61.62 -63.82
N ALA A 1086 -14.62 -62.77 -63.81
CA ALA A 1086 -13.20 -62.96 -63.45
C ALA A 1086 -12.20 -62.46 -64.52
N ASN A 1087 -12.66 -61.76 -65.55
CA ASN A 1087 -11.80 -61.05 -66.51
C ASN A 1087 -11.77 -59.53 -66.26
N PHE A 1088 -12.52 -59.04 -65.25
CA PHE A 1088 -12.60 -57.64 -64.80
C PHE A 1088 -12.04 -57.45 -63.39
#